data_AF-A0A316QED9-F1
#
_entry.id   AF-A0A316QED9-F1
#
_cell.length_a   1.000
_cell.length_b   1.000
_cell.length_c   1.000
_cell.angle_alpha   90.00
_cell.angle_beta   90.00
_cell.angle_gamma   90.00
#
_symmetry.space_group_name_H-M   'P 1'
#
loop_
_entity.id
_entity.type
_entity.pdbx_description
1 polymer ?
#
loop_
_entity_poly.entity_id
_entity_poly.type
_entity_poly.pdbx_seq_one_letter_code
_entity_poly.pdbx_strand_id
1 'polypeptide(L)'
;MRKLCIKQSFFICGTNIVRTEVLPNGSKVSYGQDEEERVTGITQSTEEGEENSNSTSYTYGEVTEVRSGNNVVEYEYDYKRRLTSVKVNPTGATDNYISYEYTELKDSAGKKTGEKITATYKKRAEGITADKIEKTLDVNGNVLSVKVNGEPQTENIYTSDNKISLVTDEITGKKYRYRYDDLGRLTNYEVLNSEGTYDGYAEELKYDKYGKLGSKAVFSSTDFPGCDYYYKENATRDLDFMWYDRKVIIRPKTDVLRRNIGKTVMLPGGRAEEIITYRKVGDHATQMPSTIRYGDNTGGEYGIRDCLKYAYDEMGNIAKVYENGELSVRYTYDKLSRLIREDNKSLGETYLFDYDNNGNILTKRTLAFTLKGKEEVEELSSTAKEYTYDRDRLLSYNGETFVYDGLGNPTTYRGKTLTWSKGRQLTNYNRTAFAYNGQGQRISKGNISYIYGSDGNLVSQSDGLNFMYDATGVVGIKYGNKYYAFRKDILGNVIGILDENGINIIQYRYDAWGVCKIEKDTSGENLGELNPFRYRGYYYDTETKLYYLKTRYYDPEIGRFITIDDVTYLAPDTINGLNLYAYCNNNPVMRVDPEGNSSISMSTIVDAVAALFEIAIGGAFALVGHIVKTAPRPNNIGIGIFRKNQIADLGKLNTAANILGKISTAVAVISTVISVIDGIKTGIDSGYSAGRIVSNAITDTVIFGGTALLLGAIGGKLGTLLGSALPGLGNVIGAVVGFALGLTLGFFLDLEVGGKSVINHIRDGVYTFWRWLFG
;
A
#
# COMPACT_ATOMS: atom_id res chain seq x y z
N MET A 1 -45.44 -2.14 20.59
CA MET A 1 -44.51 -1.32 21.41
C MET A 1 -43.59 -0.57 20.47
N ARG A 2 -43.56 0.76 20.56
CA ARG A 2 -42.80 1.64 19.67
C ARG A 2 -41.30 1.37 19.86
N LYS A 3 -40.60 0.82 18.86
CA LYS A 3 -39.13 0.75 18.87
C LYS A 3 -38.62 2.20 18.93
N LEU A 4 -37.91 2.52 20.00
CA LEU A 4 -37.27 3.81 20.21
C LEU A 4 -36.25 3.99 19.09
N CYS A 5 -36.58 4.84 18.10
CA CYS A 5 -35.58 5.38 17.20
C CYS A 5 -34.72 6.29 18.09
N ILE A 6 -33.55 5.81 18.50
CA ILE A 6 -32.57 6.63 19.21
C ILE A 6 -32.21 7.74 18.23
N LYS A 7 -32.69 8.96 18.49
CA LYS A 7 -32.26 10.18 17.80
C LYS A 7 -30.81 10.48 18.21
N GLN A 8 -29.87 9.64 17.79
CA GLN A 8 -28.54 10.08 17.40
C GLN A 8 -28.60 10.08 15.87
N SER A 9 -28.56 11.26 15.28
CA SER A 9 -28.86 11.55 13.87
C SER A 9 -28.01 10.81 12.81
N PHE A 10 -27.15 9.90 13.21
CA PHE A 10 -26.09 9.32 12.36
C PHE A 10 -26.23 7.81 12.13
N PHE A 11 -26.93 7.07 12.99
CA PHE A 11 -27.12 5.63 12.82
C PHE A 11 -28.46 5.33 12.13
N ILE A 12 -28.44 4.45 11.14
CA ILE A 12 -29.64 4.08 10.38
C ILE A 12 -30.61 3.24 11.24
N CYS A 13 -31.90 3.29 10.88
CA CYS A 13 -32.92 2.41 11.45
C CYS A 13 -32.47 0.94 11.34
N GLY A 14 -32.51 0.23 12.47
CA GLY A 14 -32.01 -1.16 12.56
C GLY A 14 -30.67 -1.29 13.27
N THR A 15 -29.98 -0.18 13.56
CA THR A 15 -28.83 -0.17 14.48
C THR A 15 -29.29 -0.44 15.90
N ASN A 16 -28.77 -1.49 16.52
CA ASN A 16 -29.20 -2.00 17.82
C ASN A 16 -28.08 -1.94 18.87
N ILE A 17 -26.82 -1.95 18.46
CA ILE A 17 -25.65 -1.88 19.34
C ILE A 17 -24.77 -0.72 18.88
N VAL A 18 -24.30 0.10 19.81
CA VAL A 18 -23.27 1.12 19.55
C VAL A 18 -22.11 0.88 20.51
N ARG A 19 -20.90 0.75 19.96
CA ARG A 19 -19.65 0.69 20.72
C ARG A 19 -18.84 1.94 20.46
N THR A 20 -18.26 2.51 21.51
CA THR A 20 -17.44 3.73 21.40
C THR A 20 -16.07 3.49 22.01
N GLU A 21 -15.03 3.89 21.29
CA GLU A 21 -13.65 3.90 21.73
C GLU A 21 -13.16 5.35 21.88
N VAL A 22 -12.43 5.64 22.95
CA VAL A 22 -11.77 6.94 23.14
C VAL A 22 -10.31 6.80 22.68
N LEU A 23 -9.93 7.57 21.68
CA LEU A 23 -8.58 7.58 21.12
C LEU A 23 -7.62 8.41 21.99
N PRO A 24 -6.29 8.22 21.86
CA PRO A 24 -5.30 8.96 22.63
C PRO A 24 -5.45 10.49 22.59
N ASN A 25 -5.86 11.07 21.46
CA ASN A 25 -6.13 12.51 21.34
C ASN A 25 -7.46 12.96 21.97
N GLY A 26 -8.16 12.09 22.70
CA GLY A 26 -9.46 12.33 23.33
C GLY A 26 -10.66 12.30 22.38
N SER A 27 -10.46 12.14 21.06
CA SER A 27 -11.56 11.94 20.12
C SER A 27 -12.23 10.59 20.36
N LYS A 28 -13.48 10.44 19.94
CA LYS A 28 -14.21 9.18 20.08
C LYS A 28 -14.56 8.63 18.72
N VAL A 29 -14.36 7.33 18.53
CA VAL A 29 -14.84 6.61 17.35
C VAL A 29 -15.95 5.68 17.80
N SER A 30 -17.11 5.75 17.14
CA SER A 30 -18.25 4.91 17.45
C SER A 30 -18.63 4.02 16.27
N TYR A 31 -18.98 2.76 16.57
CA TYR A 31 -19.43 1.76 15.62
C TYR A 31 -20.86 1.34 15.96
N GLY A 32 -21.78 1.57 15.03
CA GLY A 32 -23.14 1.05 15.07
C GLY A 32 -23.21 -0.31 14.42
N GLN A 33 -23.95 -1.23 15.02
CA GLN A 33 -24.20 -2.58 14.50
C GLN A 33 -25.69 -2.94 14.51
N ASP A 34 -26.13 -3.74 13.55
CA ASP A 34 -27.48 -4.31 13.52
C ASP A 34 -27.61 -5.61 14.34
N GLU A 35 -28.80 -6.23 14.29
CA GLU A 35 -29.13 -7.52 14.93
C GLU A 35 -28.25 -8.69 14.46
N GLU A 36 -27.60 -8.59 13.29
CA GLU A 36 -26.68 -9.58 12.74
C GLU A 36 -25.20 -9.22 12.97
N GLU A 37 -24.93 -8.26 13.87
CA GLU A 37 -23.59 -7.73 14.18
C GLU A 37 -22.87 -7.08 12.98
N ARG A 38 -23.60 -6.71 11.92
CA ARG A 38 -23.04 -6.00 10.76
C ARG A 38 -22.89 -4.52 11.08
N VAL A 39 -21.77 -3.92 10.69
CA VAL A 39 -21.50 -2.49 10.91
C VAL A 39 -22.43 -1.63 10.05
N THR A 40 -23.35 -0.91 10.67
CA THR A 40 -24.32 -0.03 10.01
C THR A 40 -23.89 1.43 10.00
N GLY A 41 -22.93 1.82 10.84
CA GLY A 41 -22.36 3.15 10.80
C GLY A 41 -21.06 3.28 11.58
N ILE A 42 -20.26 4.26 11.18
CA ILE A 42 -19.01 4.64 11.84
C ILE A 42 -19.05 6.16 11.99
N THR A 43 -18.81 6.65 13.20
CA THR A 43 -18.77 8.09 13.49
C THR A 43 -17.49 8.44 14.22
N GLN A 44 -17.00 9.67 14.06
CA GLN A 44 -15.92 10.19 14.89
C GLN A 44 -16.23 11.60 15.39
N SER A 45 -16.13 11.76 16.70
CA SER A 45 -16.47 13.00 17.41
C SER A 45 -15.25 13.74 17.93
N THR A 46 -15.36 15.06 17.94
CA THR A 46 -14.55 15.99 18.73
C THR A 46 -15.20 16.23 20.11
N GLU A 47 -14.59 17.10 20.92
CA GLU A 47 -15.17 17.58 22.20
C GLU A 47 -16.47 18.38 21.99
N GLU A 48 -16.73 18.89 20.78
CA GLU A 48 -17.90 19.71 20.44
C GLU A 48 -19.03 18.93 19.73
N GLY A 49 -18.79 17.69 19.29
CA GLY A 49 -19.79 16.85 18.60
C GLY A 49 -19.19 15.90 17.55
N GLU A 50 -20.06 15.14 16.87
CA GLU A 50 -19.67 14.26 15.74
C GLU A 50 -19.32 15.10 14.51
N GLU A 51 -18.09 14.96 13.99
CA GLU A 51 -17.60 15.74 12.86
C GLU A 51 -17.83 15.02 11.52
N ASN A 52 -17.74 13.69 11.52
CA ASN A 52 -17.95 12.89 10.31
C ASN A 52 -18.57 11.53 10.63
N SER A 53 -19.39 11.03 9.70
CA SER A 53 -20.08 9.75 9.83
C SER A 53 -20.27 9.08 8.48
N ASN A 54 -20.05 7.77 8.45
CA ASN A 54 -20.45 6.89 7.36
C ASN A 54 -21.60 5.99 7.82
N SER A 55 -22.54 5.71 6.93
CA SER A 55 -23.58 4.71 7.14
C SER A 55 -23.61 3.69 6.02
N THR A 56 -23.88 2.44 6.37
CA THR A 56 -23.94 1.31 5.43
C THR A 56 -25.26 0.58 5.57
N SER A 57 -25.98 0.43 4.47
CA SER A 57 -27.26 -0.26 4.39
C SER A 57 -27.11 -1.62 3.73
N TYR A 58 -27.82 -2.62 4.25
CA TYR A 58 -27.75 -4.00 3.78
C TYR A 58 -29.11 -4.53 3.33
N THR A 59 -29.11 -5.39 2.30
CA THR A 59 -30.26 -6.20 1.91
C THR A 59 -29.79 -7.64 1.69
N TYR A 60 -30.38 -8.60 2.41
CA TYR A 60 -29.97 -10.02 2.39
C TYR A 60 -28.45 -10.24 2.63
N GLY A 61 -27.84 -9.40 3.46
CA GLY A 61 -26.42 -9.43 3.79
C GLY A 61 -25.48 -8.81 2.76
N GLU A 62 -25.99 -8.31 1.63
CA GLU A 62 -25.20 -7.52 0.68
C GLU A 62 -25.30 -6.03 0.99
N VAL A 63 -24.18 -5.31 0.82
CA VAL A 63 -24.17 -3.84 0.94
C VAL A 63 -24.94 -3.27 -0.23
N THR A 64 -25.96 -2.45 0.04
CA THR A 64 -26.82 -1.85 -1.01
C THR A 64 -26.65 -0.34 -1.11
N GLU A 65 -26.27 0.32 -0.03
CA GLU A 65 -25.94 1.74 -0.02
C GLU A 65 -24.82 2.00 0.99
N VAL A 66 -23.89 2.88 0.64
CA VAL A 66 -23.01 3.55 1.60
C VAL A 66 -23.16 5.06 1.43
N ARG A 67 -23.22 5.77 2.54
CA ARG A 67 -23.36 7.22 2.59
C ARG A 67 -22.35 7.84 3.54
N SER A 68 -21.75 8.96 3.15
CA SER A 68 -20.88 9.79 3.97
C SER A 68 -21.13 11.25 3.60
N GLY A 69 -21.65 12.03 4.55
CA GLY A 69 -22.14 13.38 4.28
C GLY A 69 -23.10 13.44 3.08
N ASN A 70 -22.70 14.17 2.03
CA ASN A 70 -23.48 14.33 0.80
C ASN A 70 -23.13 13.31 -0.30
N ASN A 71 -22.20 12.39 -0.02
CA ASN A 71 -21.81 11.32 -0.93
C ASN A 71 -22.62 10.05 -0.69
N VAL A 72 -23.08 9.44 -1.78
CA VAL A 72 -23.90 8.22 -1.79
C VAL A 72 -23.35 7.28 -2.86
N VAL A 73 -23.15 6.02 -2.48
CA VAL A 73 -22.82 4.95 -3.41
C VAL A 73 -23.84 3.84 -3.25
N GLU A 74 -24.49 3.44 -4.34
CA GLU A 74 -25.47 2.35 -4.36
C GLU A 74 -24.94 1.16 -5.15
N TYR A 75 -25.31 -0.04 -4.71
CA TYR A 75 -24.88 -1.30 -5.30
C TYR A 75 -26.09 -2.18 -5.62
N GLU A 76 -26.06 -2.82 -6.78
CA GLU A 76 -27.06 -3.80 -7.20
C GLU A 76 -26.42 -5.13 -7.54
N TYR A 77 -27.15 -6.23 -7.32
CA TYR A 77 -26.66 -7.59 -7.49
C TYR A 77 -27.66 -8.45 -8.27
N ASP A 78 -27.15 -9.46 -8.97
CA ASP A 78 -27.98 -10.51 -9.56
C ASP A 78 -28.39 -11.58 -8.52
N TYR A 79 -29.25 -12.51 -8.93
CA TYR A 79 -29.70 -13.62 -8.07
C TYR A 79 -28.58 -14.58 -7.65
N LYS A 80 -27.39 -14.50 -8.26
CA LYS A 80 -26.18 -15.25 -7.88
C LYS A 80 -25.28 -14.43 -6.95
N ARG A 81 -25.74 -13.26 -6.48
CA ARG A 81 -25.00 -12.33 -5.61
C ARG A 81 -23.74 -11.79 -6.28
N ARG A 82 -23.75 -11.65 -7.62
CA ARG A 82 -22.71 -10.95 -8.38
C ARG A 82 -23.15 -9.52 -8.59
N LEU A 83 -22.25 -8.56 -8.44
CA LEU A 83 -22.59 -7.16 -8.63
C LEU A 83 -22.97 -6.88 -10.09
N THR A 84 -24.09 -6.21 -10.31
CA THR A 84 -24.57 -5.80 -11.63
C THR A 84 -24.43 -4.31 -11.90
N SER A 85 -24.39 -3.46 -10.87
CA SER A 85 -24.16 -2.03 -11.04
C SER A 85 -23.59 -1.35 -9.79
N VAL A 86 -22.82 -0.28 -10.01
CA VAL A 86 -22.47 0.70 -8.98
C VAL A 86 -22.94 2.07 -9.45
N LYS A 87 -23.59 2.82 -8.56
CA LYS A 87 -23.98 4.21 -8.78
C LYS A 87 -23.18 5.08 -7.83
N VAL A 88 -22.65 6.20 -8.34
CA VAL A 88 -21.90 7.17 -7.54
C VAL A 88 -22.62 8.50 -7.61
N ASN A 89 -23.14 8.95 -6.48
CA ASN A 89 -23.97 10.14 -6.35
C ASN A 89 -25.12 10.18 -7.37
N PRO A 90 -25.95 9.12 -7.45
CA PRO A 90 -26.99 9.04 -8.48
C PRO A 90 -27.99 10.17 -8.36
N THR A 91 -28.41 10.69 -9.50
CA THR A 91 -29.52 11.65 -9.62
C THR A 91 -30.88 10.99 -9.87
N GLY A 92 -30.87 9.67 -10.10
CA GLY A 92 -32.06 8.85 -10.29
C GLY A 92 -31.71 7.36 -10.38
N ALA A 93 -32.72 6.50 -10.37
CA ALA A 93 -32.54 5.05 -10.26
C ALA A 93 -31.73 4.41 -11.41
N THR A 94 -31.65 5.04 -12.58
CA THR A 94 -30.94 4.53 -13.76
C THR A 94 -29.54 5.12 -13.95
N ASP A 95 -29.07 5.94 -13.01
CA ASP A 95 -27.80 6.68 -13.10
C ASP A 95 -26.58 5.82 -12.69
N ASN A 96 -26.38 4.72 -13.42
CA ASN A 96 -25.27 3.81 -13.20
C ASN A 96 -23.94 4.46 -13.59
N TYR A 97 -23.00 4.51 -12.65
CA TYR A 97 -21.62 4.88 -12.93
C TYR A 97 -20.91 3.76 -13.72
N ILE A 98 -21.16 2.51 -13.33
CA ILE A 98 -20.72 1.32 -14.06
C ILE A 98 -21.74 0.19 -13.90
N SER A 99 -21.92 -0.62 -14.94
CA SER A 99 -22.72 -1.84 -14.92
C SER A 99 -21.94 -3.04 -15.42
N TYR A 100 -22.33 -4.24 -15.00
CA TYR A 100 -21.65 -5.49 -15.29
C TYR A 100 -22.60 -6.53 -15.90
N GLU A 101 -22.14 -7.17 -16.96
CA GLU A 101 -22.79 -8.32 -17.59
C GLU A 101 -21.86 -9.52 -17.54
N TYR A 102 -22.39 -10.69 -17.22
CA TYR A 102 -21.63 -11.93 -17.10
C TYR A 102 -22.17 -12.99 -18.04
N THR A 103 -21.32 -13.49 -18.94
CA THR A 103 -21.66 -14.54 -19.91
C THR A 103 -20.81 -15.78 -19.65
N GLU A 104 -21.45 -16.91 -19.36
CA GLU A 104 -20.73 -18.19 -19.24
C GLU A 104 -20.28 -18.68 -20.62
N LEU A 105 -19.01 -19.05 -20.74
CA LEU A 105 -18.44 -19.61 -21.97
C LEU A 105 -18.45 -21.13 -21.87
N LYS A 106 -18.87 -21.78 -22.96
CA LYS A 106 -18.99 -23.24 -23.06
C LYS A 106 -18.36 -23.76 -24.34
N ASP A 107 -17.82 -24.97 -24.29
CA ASP A 107 -17.42 -25.70 -25.49
C ASP A 107 -18.63 -26.30 -26.24
N SER A 108 -18.37 -26.94 -27.37
CA SER A 108 -19.40 -27.61 -28.19
C SER A 108 -20.15 -28.73 -27.47
N ALA A 109 -19.60 -29.27 -26.37
CA ALA A 109 -20.24 -30.28 -25.52
C ALA A 109 -21.03 -29.65 -24.35
N GLY A 110 -21.08 -28.31 -24.27
CA GLY A 110 -21.79 -27.58 -23.22
C GLY A 110 -21.01 -27.47 -21.90
N LYS A 111 -19.76 -27.92 -21.83
CA LYS A 111 -18.92 -27.81 -20.63
C LYS A 111 -18.39 -26.39 -20.52
N LYS A 112 -18.44 -25.83 -19.30
CA LYS A 112 -17.90 -24.50 -19.01
C LYS A 112 -16.40 -24.45 -19.31
N THR A 113 -16.01 -23.52 -20.16
CA THR A 113 -14.61 -23.22 -20.52
C THR A 113 -14.12 -21.91 -19.91
N GLY A 114 -15.03 -21.06 -19.45
CA GLY A 114 -14.68 -19.76 -18.90
C GLY A 114 -15.87 -18.86 -18.60
N GLU A 115 -15.59 -17.58 -18.45
CA GLU A 115 -16.58 -16.51 -18.29
C GLU A 115 -16.11 -15.26 -19.04
N LYS A 116 -17.06 -14.54 -19.64
CA LYS A 116 -16.84 -13.19 -20.14
C LYS A 116 -17.54 -12.20 -19.21
N ILE A 117 -16.80 -11.18 -18.78
CA ILE A 117 -17.31 -10.08 -17.95
C ILE A 117 -17.24 -8.80 -18.78
N THR A 118 -18.37 -8.15 -18.98
CA THR A 118 -18.46 -6.86 -19.68
C THR A 118 -18.80 -5.78 -18.66
N ALA A 119 -17.88 -4.84 -18.44
CA ALA A 119 -18.12 -3.65 -17.65
C ALA A 119 -18.45 -2.47 -18.58
N THR A 120 -19.62 -1.85 -18.40
CA THR A 120 -20.06 -0.68 -19.19
C THR A 120 -20.07 0.54 -18.29
N TYR A 121 -19.25 1.53 -18.62
CA TYR A 121 -19.16 2.78 -17.88
C TYR A 121 -20.29 3.75 -18.26
N LYS A 122 -20.55 4.72 -17.38
CA LYS A 122 -21.36 5.89 -17.71
C LYS A 122 -20.81 6.61 -18.94
N LYS A 123 -21.71 7.19 -19.75
CA LYS A 123 -21.31 8.00 -20.90
C LYS A 123 -20.59 9.26 -20.43
N ARG A 124 -19.49 9.60 -21.10
CA ARG A 124 -18.72 10.84 -20.84
C ARG A 124 -19.49 12.10 -21.20
N ALA A 125 -20.27 12.04 -22.26
CA ALA A 125 -21.09 13.14 -22.74
C ALA A 125 -22.29 12.58 -23.52
N GLU A 126 -23.29 13.43 -23.72
CA GLU A 126 -24.42 13.12 -24.59
C GLU A 126 -23.93 12.85 -26.03
N GLY A 127 -24.54 11.88 -26.71
CA GLY A 127 -24.12 11.44 -28.04
C GLY A 127 -22.85 10.58 -28.11
N ILE A 128 -22.10 10.43 -27.01
CA ILE A 128 -20.91 9.57 -26.94
C ILE A 128 -21.29 8.17 -26.43
N THR A 129 -20.79 7.13 -27.09
CA THR A 129 -20.95 5.74 -26.65
C THR A 129 -20.22 5.52 -25.32
N ALA A 130 -20.84 4.76 -24.43
CA ALA A 130 -20.23 4.34 -23.18
C ALA A 130 -18.99 3.48 -23.44
N ASP A 131 -17.92 3.71 -22.66
CA ASP A 131 -16.75 2.85 -22.69
C ASP A 131 -17.11 1.46 -22.12
N LYS A 132 -16.81 0.40 -22.87
CA LYS A 132 -17.03 -1.00 -22.49
C LYS A 132 -15.70 -1.72 -22.34
N ILE A 133 -15.46 -2.35 -21.20
CA ILE A 133 -14.30 -3.20 -20.97
C ILE A 133 -14.78 -4.65 -20.88
N GLU A 134 -14.32 -5.49 -21.80
CA GLU A 134 -14.62 -6.91 -21.81
C GLU A 134 -13.39 -7.70 -21.35
N LYS A 135 -13.56 -8.54 -20.34
CA LYS A 135 -12.54 -9.50 -19.89
C LYS A 135 -13.02 -10.90 -20.17
N THR A 136 -12.19 -11.71 -20.83
CA THR A 136 -12.42 -13.14 -21.00
C THR A 136 -11.55 -13.89 -20.02
N LEU A 137 -12.14 -14.78 -19.22
CA LEU A 137 -11.46 -15.56 -18.21
C LEU A 137 -11.58 -17.06 -18.50
N ASP A 138 -10.55 -17.83 -18.16
CA ASP A 138 -10.63 -19.29 -18.15
C ASP A 138 -11.38 -19.82 -16.92
N VAL A 139 -11.48 -21.15 -16.80
CA VAL A 139 -12.10 -21.80 -15.63
C VAL A 139 -11.36 -21.56 -14.31
N ASN A 140 -10.07 -21.21 -14.38
CA ASN A 140 -9.22 -20.89 -13.24
C ASN A 140 -9.20 -19.38 -12.94
N GLY A 141 -10.07 -18.59 -13.60
CA GLY A 141 -10.17 -17.15 -13.40
C GLY A 141 -8.98 -16.36 -13.95
N ASN A 142 -8.11 -16.97 -14.73
CA ASN A 142 -7.01 -16.27 -15.41
C ASN A 142 -7.60 -15.41 -16.52
N VAL A 143 -7.16 -14.15 -16.65
CA VAL A 143 -7.64 -13.24 -17.69
C VAL A 143 -6.94 -13.57 -19.01
N LEU A 144 -7.63 -14.26 -19.91
CA LEU A 144 -7.12 -14.64 -21.22
C LEU A 144 -7.05 -13.46 -22.19
N SER A 145 -8.01 -12.55 -22.13
CA SER A 145 -7.99 -11.36 -22.97
C SER A 145 -8.74 -10.19 -22.37
N VAL A 146 -8.34 -9.00 -22.78
CA VAL A 146 -9.02 -7.74 -22.48
C VAL A 146 -9.32 -7.01 -23.78
N LYS A 147 -10.57 -6.55 -23.94
CA LYS A 147 -10.99 -5.66 -25.03
C LYS A 147 -11.59 -4.39 -24.47
N VAL A 148 -11.44 -3.28 -25.19
CA VAL A 148 -12.10 -2.01 -24.88
C VAL A 148 -12.86 -1.56 -26.11
N ASN A 149 -14.17 -1.36 -25.98
CA ASN A 149 -15.07 -0.99 -27.07
C ASN A 149 -15.00 -1.96 -28.27
N GLY A 150 -14.77 -3.26 -28.00
CA GLY A 150 -14.58 -4.30 -29.01
C GLY A 150 -13.14 -4.45 -29.52
N GLU A 151 -12.28 -3.46 -29.28
CA GLU A 151 -10.89 -3.46 -29.73
C GLU A 151 -9.99 -4.25 -28.76
N PRO A 152 -9.21 -5.22 -29.26
CA PRO A 152 -8.25 -5.97 -28.44
C PRO A 152 -7.24 -5.04 -27.73
N GLN A 153 -6.95 -5.35 -26.46
CA GLN A 153 -5.94 -4.65 -25.66
C GLN A 153 -4.80 -5.61 -25.30
N THR A 154 -5.15 -6.76 -24.75
CA THR A 154 -4.17 -7.76 -24.33
C THR A 154 -4.67 -9.16 -24.62
N GLU A 155 -3.77 -10.05 -25.01
CA GLU A 155 -3.96 -11.49 -24.98
C GLU A 155 -2.90 -12.14 -24.09
N ASN A 156 -3.34 -13.02 -23.20
CA ASN A 156 -2.47 -13.63 -22.19
C ASN A 156 -2.48 -15.14 -22.32
N ILE A 157 -1.30 -15.74 -22.29
CA ILE A 157 -1.11 -17.18 -22.26
C ILE A 157 -0.56 -17.56 -20.90
N TYR A 158 -1.14 -18.60 -20.30
CA TYR A 158 -0.73 -19.12 -19.01
C TYR A 158 -0.11 -20.51 -19.16
N THR A 159 0.85 -20.81 -18.29
CA THR A 159 1.38 -22.15 -18.07
C THR A 159 0.34 -23.04 -17.38
N SER A 160 0.60 -24.35 -17.34
CA SER A 160 -0.26 -25.31 -16.64
C SER A 160 -0.34 -25.10 -15.12
N ASP A 161 0.63 -24.40 -14.53
CA ASP A 161 0.64 -23.97 -13.13
C ASP A 161 0.07 -22.55 -12.91
N ASN A 162 -0.75 -22.05 -13.85
CA ASN A 162 -1.46 -20.76 -13.78
C ASN A 162 -0.52 -19.52 -13.71
N LYS A 163 0.68 -19.59 -14.30
CA LYS A 163 1.57 -18.43 -14.41
C LYS A 163 1.53 -17.84 -15.81
N ILE A 164 1.60 -16.52 -15.92
CA ILE A 164 1.65 -15.84 -17.20
C ILE A 164 2.93 -16.25 -17.92
N SER A 165 2.82 -16.74 -19.15
CA SER A 165 3.96 -17.10 -19.99
C SER A 165 4.16 -16.11 -21.12
N LEU A 166 3.07 -15.51 -21.60
CA LEU A 166 3.12 -14.50 -22.65
C LEU A 166 2.01 -13.47 -22.41
N VAL A 167 2.35 -12.20 -22.57
CA VAL A 167 1.39 -11.13 -22.77
C VAL A 167 1.62 -10.54 -24.15
N THR A 168 0.63 -10.61 -25.03
CA THR A 168 0.60 -9.83 -26.25
C THR A 168 -0.11 -8.52 -25.95
N ASP A 169 0.56 -7.40 -26.20
CA ASP A 169 -0.02 -6.07 -26.16
C ASP A 169 -0.49 -5.68 -27.55
N GLU A 170 -1.80 -5.72 -27.74
CA GLU A 170 -2.47 -5.46 -29.02
C GLU A 170 -2.44 -3.98 -29.41
N ILE A 171 -2.04 -3.09 -28.48
CA ILE A 171 -1.90 -1.65 -28.77
C ILE A 171 -0.54 -1.35 -29.40
N THR A 172 0.53 -1.97 -28.91
CA THR A 172 1.88 -1.72 -29.43
C THR A 172 2.38 -2.80 -30.38
N GLY A 173 1.70 -3.94 -30.44
CA GLY A 173 2.15 -5.15 -31.14
C GLY A 173 3.27 -5.91 -30.41
N LYS A 174 3.74 -5.40 -29.27
CA LYS A 174 4.81 -6.03 -28.48
C LYS A 174 4.31 -7.27 -27.75
N LYS A 175 5.24 -8.19 -27.50
CA LYS A 175 5.00 -9.39 -26.70
C LYS A 175 5.98 -9.45 -25.54
N TYR A 176 5.47 -9.77 -24.35
CA TYR A 176 6.24 -9.90 -23.13
C TYR A 176 6.26 -11.37 -22.73
N ARG A 177 7.39 -12.03 -22.92
CA ARG A 177 7.56 -13.46 -22.64
C ARG A 177 8.18 -13.66 -21.27
N TYR A 178 7.61 -14.60 -20.51
CA TYR A 178 8.06 -15.00 -19.19
C TYR A 178 8.40 -16.49 -19.20
N ARG A 179 9.57 -16.84 -18.66
CA ARG A 179 9.99 -18.24 -18.48
C ARG A 179 10.34 -18.50 -17.03
N TYR A 180 9.98 -19.68 -16.57
CA TYR A 180 10.17 -20.11 -15.19
C TYR A 180 11.01 -21.38 -15.14
N ASP A 181 11.67 -21.61 -14.02
CA ASP A 181 12.23 -22.92 -13.69
C ASP A 181 11.17 -23.87 -13.10
N ASP A 182 11.57 -25.10 -12.78
CA ASP A 182 10.70 -26.14 -12.23
C ASP A 182 10.15 -25.80 -10.82
N LEU A 183 10.81 -24.89 -10.10
CA LEU A 183 10.32 -24.34 -8.83
C LEU A 183 9.39 -23.14 -9.04
N GLY A 184 9.16 -22.79 -10.30
CA GLY A 184 8.23 -21.75 -10.67
C GLY A 184 8.77 -20.34 -10.53
N ARG A 185 10.10 -20.17 -10.45
CA ARG A 185 10.76 -18.88 -10.30
C ARG A 185 11.10 -18.29 -11.66
N LEU A 186 10.92 -16.98 -11.83
CA LEU A 186 11.18 -16.31 -13.12
C LEU A 186 12.68 -16.38 -13.44
N THR A 187 13.05 -17.00 -14.56
CA THR A 187 14.44 -17.11 -15.04
C THR A 187 14.73 -16.18 -16.20
N ASN A 188 13.71 -15.81 -16.97
CA ASN A 188 13.88 -14.96 -18.14
C ASN A 188 12.63 -14.15 -18.44
N TYR A 189 12.85 -12.90 -18.83
CA TYR A 189 11.84 -11.97 -19.32
C TYR A 189 12.34 -11.34 -20.62
N GLU A 190 11.54 -11.36 -21.67
CA GLU A 190 11.92 -10.83 -22.99
C GLU A 190 10.80 -9.94 -23.53
N VAL A 191 11.18 -8.74 -24.00
CA VAL A 191 10.32 -7.90 -24.83
C VAL A 191 10.60 -8.26 -26.28
N LEU A 192 9.53 -8.55 -27.03
CA LEU A 192 9.58 -8.99 -28.41
C LEU A 192 8.67 -8.10 -29.26
N ASN A 193 8.97 -8.00 -30.55
CA ASN A 193 8.09 -7.37 -31.53
C ASN A 193 6.95 -8.31 -31.95
N SER A 194 6.11 -7.83 -32.89
CA SER A 194 4.98 -8.57 -33.44
C SER A 194 5.37 -9.93 -34.03
N GLU A 195 6.55 -10.03 -34.64
CA GLU A 195 7.08 -11.26 -35.24
C GLU A 195 7.67 -12.22 -34.20
N GLY A 196 7.73 -11.83 -32.92
CA GLY A 196 8.27 -12.65 -31.83
C GLY A 196 9.79 -12.65 -31.75
N THR A 197 10.44 -11.67 -32.35
CA THR A 197 11.89 -11.44 -32.27
C THR A 197 12.22 -10.39 -31.20
N TYR A 198 13.43 -10.43 -30.65
CA TYR A 198 13.89 -9.54 -29.57
C TYR A 198 13.71 -8.06 -29.92
N ASP A 199 13.10 -7.29 -29.01
CA ASP A 199 12.80 -5.86 -29.16
C ASP A 199 13.40 -5.04 -28.00
N GLY A 200 14.73 -5.03 -27.93
CA GLY A 200 15.50 -4.02 -27.19
C GLY A 200 15.53 -4.13 -25.67
N TYR A 201 14.85 -5.12 -25.06
CA TYR A 201 14.95 -5.38 -23.62
C TYR A 201 14.73 -6.85 -23.24
N ALA A 202 15.61 -7.39 -22.41
CA ALA A 202 15.46 -8.68 -21.77
C ALA A 202 16.18 -8.72 -20.41
N GLU A 203 15.72 -9.63 -19.56
CA GLU A 203 16.32 -9.93 -18.26
C GLU A 203 16.65 -11.42 -18.16
N GLU A 204 17.81 -11.75 -17.62
CA GLU A 204 18.19 -13.11 -17.21
C GLU A 204 18.40 -13.13 -15.69
N LEU A 205 17.63 -13.97 -15.01
CA LEU A 205 17.61 -14.09 -13.57
C LEU A 205 18.21 -15.44 -13.16
N LYS A 206 19.26 -15.41 -12.33
CA LYS A 206 19.93 -16.61 -11.82
C LYS A 206 19.77 -16.70 -10.33
N TYR A 207 19.43 -17.89 -9.86
CA TYR A 207 19.26 -18.18 -8.44
C TYR A 207 20.39 -19.03 -7.91
N ASP A 208 20.75 -18.81 -6.66
CA ASP A 208 21.71 -19.66 -5.95
C ASP A 208 21.08 -21.02 -5.54
N LYS A 209 21.91 -21.88 -4.95
CA LYS A 209 21.50 -23.19 -4.42
C LYS A 209 20.49 -23.13 -3.26
N TYR A 210 20.29 -21.95 -2.66
CA TYR A 210 19.35 -21.72 -1.55
C TYR A 210 18.04 -21.10 -2.00
N GLY A 211 17.87 -20.87 -3.30
CA GLY A 211 16.65 -20.30 -3.83
C GLY A 211 16.67 -18.78 -3.99
N LYS A 212 17.74 -18.10 -3.58
CA LYS A 212 17.85 -16.64 -3.55
C LYS A 212 18.30 -16.12 -4.91
N LEU A 213 17.80 -14.94 -5.33
CA LEU A 213 18.22 -14.32 -6.60
C LEU A 213 19.69 -13.89 -6.47
N GLY A 214 20.60 -14.50 -7.23
CA GLY A 214 22.03 -14.19 -7.21
C GLY A 214 22.44 -13.15 -8.25
N SER A 215 21.76 -13.11 -9.40
CA SER A 215 21.97 -12.05 -10.39
C SER A 215 20.73 -11.78 -11.23
N LYS A 216 20.61 -10.52 -11.65
CA LYS A 216 19.67 -10.02 -12.66
C LYS A 216 20.49 -9.31 -13.73
N ALA A 217 20.82 -10.03 -14.80
CA ALA A 217 21.46 -9.44 -15.96
C ALA A 217 20.39 -8.76 -16.83
N VAL A 218 20.69 -7.57 -17.33
CA VAL A 218 19.82 -6.82 -18.24
C VAL A 218 20.51 -6.70 -19.58
N PHE A 219 19.80 -7.09 -20.64
CA PHE A 219 20.21 -6.91 -22.02
C PHE A 219 19.29 -5.87 -22.61
N SER A 220 19.84 -4.72 -23.00
CA SER A 220 19.02 -3.64 -23.55
C SER A 220 19.77 -2.87 -24.64
N SER A 221 19.01 -2.25 -25.54
CA SER A 221 19.53 -1.22 -26.46
C SER A 221 19.97 0.05 -25.73
N THR A 222 19.50 0.23 -24.49
CA THR A 222 20.00 1.24 -23.55
C THR A 222 21.06 0.62 -22.65
N ASP A 223 22.12 1.35 -22.32
CA ASP A 223 23.21 0.87 -21.46
C ASP A 223 22.76 0.81 -19.98
N PHE A 224 21.81 -0.08 -19.70
CA PHE A 224 21.21 -0.26 -18.37
C PHE A 224 22.05 -1.23 -17.52
N PRO A 225 22.38 -0.88 -16.27
CA PRO A 225 23.23 -1.69 -15.41
C PRO A 225 22.50 -2.93 -14.89
N GLY A 226 23.05 -4.12 -15.15
CA GLY A 226 22.65 -5.34 -14.42
C GLY A 226 22.98 -5.26 -12.93
N CYS A 227 22.40 -6.16 -12.14
CA CYS A 227 22.57 -6.20 -10.68
C CYS A 227 22.91 -7.60 -10.18
N ASP A 228 23.99 -7.71 -9.42
CA ASP A 228 24.36 -8.91 -8.68
C ASP A 228 23.95 -8.78 -7.20
N TYR A 229 23.60 -9.91 -6.57
CA TYR A 229 23.09 -9.97 -5.20
C TYR A 229 23.94 -10.92 -4.37
N TYR A 230 24.36 -10.46 -3.19
CA TYR A 230 25.21 -11.21 -2.28
C TYR A 230 24.53 -11.33 -0.94
N TYR A 231 24.53 -12.53 -0.36
CA TYR A 231 23.83 -12.85 0.88
C TYR A 231 24.81 -13.26 1.97
N LYS A 232 24.44 -12.99 3.23
CA LYS A 232 25.20 -13.40 4.40
C LYS A 232 25.18 -14.93 4.56
N GLU A 233 26.20 -15.48 5.20
CA GLU A 233 26.28 -16.91 5.57
C GLU A 233 25.43 -17.29 6.80
N ASN A 234 24.44 -16.46 7.16
CA ASN A 234 23.54 -16.74 8.27
C ASN A 234 22.39 -17.68 7.86
N ALA A 235 21.67 -18.22 8.85
CA ALA A 235 20.62 -19.21 8.61
C ALA A 235 19.50 -18.72 7.68
N THR A 236 19.18 -17.42 7.73
CA THR A 236 18.13 -16.80 6.89
C THR A 236 18.60 -16.37 5.51
N ARG A 237 19.91 -16.36 5.27
CA ARG A 237 20.55 -15.87 4.03
C ARG A 237 20.05 -14.46 3.72
N ASP A 238 20.22 -13.55 4.67
CA ASP A 238 19.82 -12.15 4.51
C ASP A 238 20.67 -11.47 3.44
N LEU A 239 20.08 -10.54 2.67
CA LEU A 239 20.81 -9.76 1.68
C LEU A 239 21.91 -8.94 2.37
N ASP A 240 23.15 -9.12 1.93
CA ASP A 240 24.31 -8.37 2.39
C ASP A 240 24.50 -7.11 1.54
N PHE A 241 24.58 -7.27 0.22
CA PHE A 241 24.65 -6.15 -0.70
C PHE A 241 24.22 -6.49 -2.12
N MET A 242 23.84 -5.44 -2.84
CA MET A 242 23.56 -5.42 -4.28
C MET A 242 24.71 -4.70 -4.99
N TRP A 243 25.08 -5.14 -6.19
CA TRP A 243 26.16 -4.54 -6.98
C TRP A 243 25.69 -4.21 -8.39
N TYR A 244 25.52 -2.92 -8.68
CA TYR A 244 25.10 -2.38 -9.97
C TYR A 244 26.32 -2.07 -10.85
N ASP A 245 26.36 -2.68 -12.04
CA ASP A 245 27.43 -2.51 -13.06
C ASP A 245 28.86 -2.62 -12.51
N ARG A 246 29.05 -3.34 -11.41
CA ARG A 246 30.31 -3.37 -10.66
C ARG A 246 30.82 -1.97 -10.22
N LYS A 247 29.98 -0.93 -10.28
CA LYS A 247 30.30 0.47 -9.97
C LYS A 247 29.65 0.96 -8.68
N VAL A 248 28.41 0.55 -8.42
CA VAL A 248 27.64 1.02 -7.26
C VAL A 248 27.27 -0.17 -6.38
N ILE A 249 27.68 -0.13 -5.11
CA ILE A 249 27.32 -1.17 -4.12
C ILE A 249 26.30 -0.60 -3.15
N ILE A 250 25.16 -1.27 -2.99
CA ILE A 250 24.13 -0.90 -2.02
C ILE A 250 24.07 -1.97 -0.94
N ARG A 251 24.39 -1.58 0.29
CA ARG A 251 24.37 -2.44 1.48
C ARG A 251 23.20 -2.05 2.37
N PRO A 252 22.04 -2.74 2.31
CA PRO A 252 20.97 -2.51 3.26
C PRO A 252 21.40 -2.92 4.68
N LYS A 253 20.86 -2.23 5.69
CA LYS A 253 21.13 -2.53 7.10
C LYS A 253 19.82 -2.81 7.81
N THR A 254 19.82 -3.85 8.62
CA THR A 254 18.69 -4.22 9.47
C THR A 254 19.12 -4.41 10.92
N ASP A 255 18.22 -4.18 11.86
CA ASP A 255 18.42 -4.54 13.26
C ASP A 255 18.04 -6.00 13.55
N VAL A 256 18.14 -6.41 14.82
CA VAL A 256 17.79 -7.77 15.26
C VAL A 256 16.32 -8.14 15.05
N LEU A 257 15.44 -7.14 14.88
CA LEU A 257 14.02 -7.30 14.55
C LEU A 257 13.79 -7.20 13.03
N ARG A 258 14.86 -7.20 12.22
CA ARG A 258 14.86 -7.03 10.77
C ARG A 258 14.29 -5.71 10.26
N ARG A 259 14.19 -4.69 11.13
CA ARG A 259 13.70 -3.37 10.72
C ARG A 259 14.80 -2.64 9.96
N ASN A 260 14.41 -1.84 8.97
CA ASN A 260 15.32 -1.03 8.18
C ASN A 260 16.05 0.01 9.05
N ILE A 261 17.35 -0.16 9.28
CA ILE A 261 18.18 0.84 10.00
C ILE A 261 19.04 1.67 9.04
N GLY A 262 18.64 1.71 7.77
CA GLY A 262 19.28 2.49 6.70
C GLY A 262 20.12 1.63 5.76
N LYS A 263 21.09 2.26 5.09
CA LYS A 263 21.91 1.61 4.07
C LYS A 263 23.24 2.32 3.88
N THR A 264 24.21 1.65 3.29
CA THR A 264 25.42 2.27 2.76
C THR A 264 25.40 2.14 1.23
N VAL A 265 25.69 3.23 0.53
CA VAL A 265 25.84 3.26 -0.93
C VAL A 265 27.28 3.61 -1.25
N MET A 266 28.04 2.67 -1.81
CA MET A 266 29.37 2.94 -2.36
C MET A 266 29.22 3.37 -3.81
N LEU A 267 29.71 4.54 -4.13
CA LEU A 267 29.78 5.12 -5.47
C LEU A 267 31.22 4.98 -6.01
N PRO A 268 31.47 5.20 -7.30
CA PRO A 268 32.80 5.01 -7.89
C PRO A 268 33.93 5.77 -7.18
N GLY A 269 33.68 7.00 -6.73
CA GLY A 269 34.65 7.89 -6.09
C GLY A 269 34.37 8.20 -4.62
N GLY A 270 33.28 7.69 -4.04
CA GLY A 270 32.90 8.02 -2.66
C GLY A 270 31.82 7.13 -2.06
N ARG A 271 31.21 7.57 -0.96
CA ARG A 271 30.17 6.80 -0.27
C ARG A 271 29.09 7.70 0.30
N ALA A 272 27.87 7.17 0.33
CA ALA A 272 26.74 7.74 1.04
C ALA A 272 26.27 6.75 2.11
N GLU A 273 25.66 7.25 3.17
CA GLU A 273 25.13 6.42 4.24
C GLU A 273 23.84 7.00 4.81
N GLU A 274 22.89 6.13 5.09
CA GLU A 274 21.67 6.40 5.84
C GLU A 274 21.71 5.55 7.10
N ILE A 275 21.43 6.16 8.26
CA ILE A 275 21.36 5.47 9.55
C ILE A 275 20.06 5.85 10.24
N ILE A 276 19.15 4.89 10.35
CA ILE A 276 17.84 5.09 10.99
C ILE A 276 17.90 4.52 12.41
N THR A 277 17.38 5.30 13.37
CA THR A 277 17.11 4.81 14.73
C THR A 277 15.62 4.92 15.01
N TYR A 278 15.12 4.05 15.89
CA TYR A 278 13.72 3.96 16.25
C TYR A 278 13.49 4.43 17.68
N ARG A 279 12.31 5.00 17.93
CA ARG A 279 11.89 5.44 19.27
C ARG A 279 11.80 4.24 20.22
N LYS A 280 12.14 4.47 21.49
CA LYS A 280 11.94 3.53 22.59
C LYS A 280 10.98 4.13 23.61
N VAL A 281 10.15 3.30 24.21
CA VAL A 281 9.25 3.65 25.32
C VAL A 281 9.52 2.69 26.46
N GLY A 282 10.19 3.19 27.51
CA GLY A 282 10.84 2.32 28.50
C GLY A 282 11.84 1.38 27.81
N ASP A 283 11.73 0.09 28.10
CA ASP A 283 12.59 -0.95 27.50
C ASP A 283 12.08 -1.47 26.14
N HIS A 284 10.92 -1.01 25.67
CA HIS A 284 10.31 -1.49 24.43
C HIS A 284 10.69 -0.61 23.24
N ALA A 285 11.21 -1.23 22.18
CA ALA A 285 11.43 -0.58 20.90
C ALA A 285 10.11 -0.44 20.13
N THR A 286 9.82 0.74 19.58
CA THR A 286 8.63 0.97 18.73
C THR A 286 9.02 0.95 17.26
N GLN A 287 8.03 0.89 16.36
CA GLN A 287 8.25 0.97 14.91
C GLN A 287 8.40 2.40 14.37
N MET A 288 8.33 3.41 15.23
CA MET A 288 8.38 4.81 14.84
C MET A 288 9.83 5.28 14.68
N PRO A 289 10.28 5.68 13.47
CA PRO A 289 11.63 6.22 13.28
C PRO A 289 11.86 7.47 14.14
N SER A 290 12.86 7.45 15.03
CA SER A 290 13.22 8.63 15.82
C SER A 290 14.15 9.56 15.06
N THR A 291 15.14 9.02 14.35
CA THR A 291 16.12 9.82 13.63
C THR A 291 16.56 9.12 12.36
N ILE A 292 16.90 9.89 11.33
CA ILE A 292 17.73 9.44 10.21
C ILE A 292 18.96 10.35 10.14
N ARG A 293 20.15 9.75 10.05
CA ARG A 293 21.42 10.47 9.85
C ARG A 293 21.98 10.14 8.49
N TYR A 294 22.61 11.13 7.88
CA TYR A 294 23.20 11.02 6.55
C TYR A 294 24.71 11.21 6.61
N GLY A 295 25.42 10.24 6.03
CA GLY A 295 26.84 10.34 5.77
C GLY A 295 27.12 10.57 4.29
N ASP A 296 28.11 11.42 4.01
CA ASP A 296 28.55 11.73 2.64
C ASP A 296 30.00 12.27 2.62
N ASN A 297 30.48 12.59 1.43
CA ASN A 297 31.83 13.09 1.14
C ASN A 297 31.90 14.60 0.85
N THR A 298 30.86 15.40 1.15
CA THR A 298 30.80 16.85 0.82
C THR A 298 31.94 17.67 1.45
N GLY A 299 32.62 17.16 2.48
CA GLY A 299 33.81 17.77 3.09
C GLY A 299 35.16 17.27 2.57
N GLY A 300 35.22 16.56 1.44
CA GLY A 300 36.43 15.93 0.90
C GLY A 300 36.77 14.57 1.54
N GLU A 301 36.23 14.30 2.72
CA GLU A 301 36.27 13.00 3.40
C GLU A 301 34.88 12.58 3.86
N TYR A 302 34.71 11.27 4.11
CA TYR A 302 33.46 10.74 4.62
C TYR A 302 33.17 11.25 6.04
N GLY A 303 31.97 11.77 6.27
CA GLY A 303 31.48 12.09 7.61
C GLY A 303 29.96 12.08 7.68
N ILE A 304 29.42 11.88 8.88
CA ILE A 304 27.99 12.11 9.14
C ILE A 304 27.76 13.62 9.13
N ARG A 305 27.02 14.12 8.14
CA ARG A 305 26.84 15.55 7.88
C ARG A 305 25.48 16.07 8.33
N ASP A 306 24.44 15.30 8.07
CA ASP A 306 23.06 15.73 8.28
C ASP A 306 22.26 14.77 9.15
N CYS A 307 21.23 15.29 9.80
CA CYS A 307 20.35 14.55 10.69
C CYS A 307 18.94 15.11 10.62
N LEU A 308 17.95 14.24 10.41
CA LEU A 308 16.55 14.55 10.66
C LEU A 308 16.08 13.79 11.91
N LYS A 309 15.38 14.48 12.80
CA LYS A 309 14.77 13.89 14.01
C LYS A 309 13.28 14.16 14.02
N TYR A 310 12.50 13.12 14.33
CA TYR A 310 11.04 13.15 14.33
C TYR A 310 10.51 13.11 15.76
N ALA A 311 9.52 13.96 16.03
CA ALA A 311 8.70 13.89 17.23
C ALA A 311 7.25 13.63 16.82
N TYR A 312 6.53 12.90 17.68
CA TYR A 312 5.19 12.40 17.39
C TYR A 312 4.17 12.96 18.38
N ASP A 313 2.93 13.15 17.93
CA ASP A 313 1.79 13.40 18.81
C ASP A 313 1.33 12.11 19.51
N GLU A 314 0.25 12.21 20.29
CA GLU A 314 -0.32 11.11 21.05
C GLU A 314 -0.98 10.04 20.15
N MET A 315 -1.38 10.40 18.93
CA MET A 315 -1.90 9.47 17.92
C MET A 315 -0.79 8.79 17.11
N GLY A 316 0.48 9.18 17.33
CA GLY A 316 1.61 8.69 16.56
C GLY A 316 1.79 9.37 15.20
N ASN A 317 1.13 10.51 14.95
CA ASN A 317 1.43 11.34 13.78
C ASN A 317 2.73 12.11 14.02
N ILE A 318 3.53 12.36 12.97
CA ILE A 318 4.73 13.20 13.06
C ILE A 318 4.27 14.63 13.34
N ALA A 319 4.55 15.14 14.54
CA ALA A 319 4.19 16.50 14.95
C ALA A 319 5.33 17.50 14.69
N LYS A 320 6.59 17.05 14.71
CA LYS A 320 7.75 17.93 14.45
C LYS A 320 8.87 17.19 13.75
N VAL A 321 9.55 17.90 12.85
CA VAL A 321 10.80 17.49 12.21
C VAL A 321 11.88 18.50 12.57
N TYR A 322 12.99 18.01 13.09
CA TYR A 322 14.18 18.80 13.38
C TYR A 322 15.28 18.44 12.37
N GLU A 323 15.88 19.44 11.74
CA GLU A 323 17.02 19.28 10.83
C GLU A 323 18.26 19.81 11.55
N ASN A 324 19.27 18.96 11.74
CA ASN A 324 20.54 19.28 12.40
C ASN A 324 20.37 19.92 13.80
N GLY A 325 19.32 19.52 14.52
CA GLY A 325 19.00 20.00 15.88
C GLY A 325 18.04 21.18 15.93
N GLU A 326 17.83 21.87 14.80
CA GLU A 326 16.94 23.00 14.68
C GLU A 326 15.54 22.56 14.23
N LEU A 327 14.49 23.21 14.74
CA LEU A 327 13.13 22.94 14.25
C LEU A 327 13.05 23.32 12.77
N SER A 328 12.72 22.35 11.92
CA SER A 328 12.56 22.53 10.47
C SER A 328 11.08 22.63 10.10
N VAL A 329 10.24 21.71 10.61
CA VAL A 329 8.80 21.72 10.35
C VAL A 329 8.00 21.33 11.60
N ARG A 330 6.86 21.98 11.85
CA ARG A 330 5.85 21.56 12.83
C ARG A 330 4.52 21.29 12.13
N TYR A 331 3.90 20.15 12.43
CA TYR A 331 2.58 19.76 11.93
C TYR A 331 1.56 19.75 13.07
N THR A 332 0.34 20.18 12.78
CA THR A 332 -0.80 20.05 13.69
C THR A 332 -1.94 19.37 12.94
N TYR A 333 -2.62 18.47 13.64
CA TYR A 333 -3.73 17.69 13.09
C TYR A 333 -5.02 17.99 13.86
N ASP A 334 -6.15 17.82 13.20
CA ASP A 334 -7.44 17.76 13.89
C ASP A 334 -7.66 16.41 14.57
N LYS A 335 -8.83 16.25 15.19
CA LYS A 335 -9.20 15.04 15.92
C LYS A 335 -9.40 13.82 14.98
N LEU A 336 -9.68 14.04 13.69
CA LEU A 336 -9.72 13.01 12.64
C LEU A 336 -8.32 12.67 12.08
N SER A 337 -7.26 13.26 12.64
CA SER A 337 -5.89 13.17 12.14
C SER A 337 -5.68 13.73 10.73
N ARG A 338 -6.50 14.69 10.28
CA ARG A 338 -6.24 15.45 9.03
C ARG A 338 -5.29 16.61 9.34
N LEU A 339 -4.42 16.97 8.39
CA LEU A 339 -3.42 18.02 8.56
C LEU A 339 -4.08 19.41 8.50
N ILE A 340 -4.15 20.13 9.62
CA ILE A 340 -4.75 21.48 9.65
C ILE A 340 -3.72 22.61 9.62
N ARG A 341 -2.45 22.31 9.96
CA ARG A 341 -1.39 23.32 9.97
C ARG A 341 -0.02 22.72 9.74
N GLU A 342 0.77 23.38 8.90
CA GLU A 342 2.19 23.13 8.67
C GLU A 342 2.98 24.42 8.86
N ASP A 343 3.87 24.49 9.86
CA ASP A 343 4.83 25.58 10.03
C ASP A 343 6.18 25.15 9.44
N ASN A 344 6.46 25.49 8.18
CA ASN A 344 7.62 25.00 7.44
C ASN A 344 8.72 26.08 7.35
N LYS A 345 9.69 25.99 8.28
CA LYS A 345 10.84 26.92 8.33
C LYS A 345 11.72 26.80 7.09
N SER A 346 11.84 25.59 6.53
CA SER A 346 12.69 25.33 5.34
C SER A 346 12.15 26.01 4.07
N LEU A 347 10.83 26.18 3.97
CA LEU A 347 10.19 26.95 2.91
C LEU A 347 9.99 28.42 3.27
N GLY A 348 10.09 28.77 4.56
CA GLY A 348 9.85 30.12 5.06
C GLY A 348 8.36 30.48 5.18
N GLU A 349 7.49 29.47 5.20
CA GLU A 349 6.04 29.64 5.12
C GLU A 349 5.29 28.86 6.23
N THR A 350 4.06 29.26 6.48
CA THR A 350 3.09 28.53 7.32
C THR A 350 1.81 28.36 6.54
N TYR A 351 1.31 27.12 6.47
CA TYR A 351 0.09 26.76 5.77
C TYR A 351 -1.00 26.34 6.77
N LEU A 352 -2.22 26.83 6.56
CA LEU A 352 -3.41 26.45 7.31
C LEU A 352 -4.46 25.88 6.36
N PHE A 353 -5.15 24.83 6.80
CA PHE A 353 -6.14 24.10 5.99
C PHE A 353 -7.45 23.94 6.76
N ASP A 354 -8.56 24.26 6.09
CA ASP A 354 -9.91 23.92 6.55
C ASP A 354 -10.52 22.83 5.66
N TYR A 355 -11.42 22.04 6.23
CA TYR A 355 -12.07 20.93 5.54
C TYR A 355 -13.60 20.99 5.69
N ASP A 356 -14.31 20.47 4.70
CA ASP A 356 -15.74 20.12 4.87
C ASP A 356 -15.90 18.75 5.56
N ASN A 357 -17.15 18.37 5.84
CA ASN A 357 -17.47 17.09 6.46
C ASN A 357 -17.22 15.87 5.54
N ASN A 358 -17.05 16.07 4.23
CA ASN A 358 -16.68 15.01 3.29
C ASN A 358 -15.16 14.87 3.11
N GLY A 359 -14.37 15.71 3.82
CA GLY A 359 -12.92 15.75 3.70
C GLY A 359 -12.41 16.49 2.47
N ASN A 360 -13.19 17.37 1.84
CA ASN A 360 -12.70 18.30 0.84
C ASN A 360 -12.00 19.49 1.52
N ILE A 361 -10.83 19.91 1.00
CA ILE A 361 -10.12 21.11 1.46
C ILE A 361 -10.93 22.33 1.05
N LEU A 362 -11.36 23.18 1.97
CA LEU A 362 -12.10 24.40 1.67
C LEU A 362 -11.16 25.60 1.41
N THR A 363 -10.10 25.70 2.20
CA THR A 363 -9.14 26.81 2.16
C THR A 363 -7.70 26.30 2.31
N LYS A 364 -6.76 26.95 1.61
CA LYS A 364 -5.32 26.90 1.90
C LYS A 364 -4.86 28.33 2.17
N ARG A 365 -4.61 28.68 3.43
CA ARG A 365 -4.03 29.98 3.80
C ARG A 365 -2.52 29.85 3.95
N THR A 366 -1.78 30.75 3.30
CA THR A 366 -0.32 30.82 3.39
C THR A 366 0.10 32.11 4.10
N LEU A 367 1.02 31.97 5.04
CA LEU A 367 1.62 33.05 5.81
C LEU A 367 3.15 32.95 5.73
N ALA A 368 3.84 34.04 6.07
CA ALA A 368 5.26 33.95 6.42
C ALA A 368 5.42 33.02 7.64
N PHE A 369 6.54 32.29 7.70
CA PHE A 369 6.81 31.34 8.78
C PHE A 369 6.56 31.95 10.17
N THR A 370 5.73 31.27 10.97
CA THR A 370 5.37 31.71 12.32
C THR A 370 5.11 30.52 13.23
N LEU A 371 5.45 30.66 14.51
CA LEU A 371 5.12 29.67 15.54
C LEU A 371 4.01 30.12 16.48
N LYS A 372 3.41 31.30 16.22
CA LYS A 372 2.32 31.88 17.01
C LYS A 372 1.13 30.94 17.15
N GLY A 373 0.41 31.06 18.27
CA GLY A 373 -0.77 30.25 18.59
C GLY A 373 -1.96 30.50 17.65
N LYS A 374 -3.03 29.72 17.80
CA LYS A 374 -4.21 29.79 16.92
C LYS A 374 -4.84 31.19 16.90
N GLU A 375 -5.01 31.83 18.05
CA GLU A 375 -5.65 33.16 18.12
C GLU A 375 -4.80 34.25 17.46
N GLU A 376 -3.50 34.30 17.79
CA GLU A 376 -2.60 35.31 17.24
C GLU A 376 -2.30 35.13 15.73
N VAL A 377 -2.47 33.91 15.18
CA VAL A 377 -2.23 33.66 13.74
C VAL A 377 -3.30 34.33 12.88
N GLU A 378 -4.50 34.55 13.42
CA GLU A 378 -5.61 35.17 12.70
C GLU A 378 -5.37 36.66 12.42
N GLU A 379 -4.54 37.32 13.23
CA GLU A 379 -4.18 38.73 13.05
C GLU A 379 -3.05 38.95 12.03
N LEU A 380 -2.41 37.87 11.57
CA LEU A 380 -1.29 37.97 10.63
C LEU A 380 -1.78 38.10 9.18
N SER A 381 -1.03 38.88 8.40
CA SER A 381 -1.21 38.93 6.95
C SER A 381 -1.06 37.54 6.34
N SER A 382 -2.03 37.15 5.53
CA SER A 382 -2.08 35.85 4.86
C SER A 382 -2.63 35.99 3.45
N THR A 383 -2.29 35.04 2.58
CA THR A 383 -2.96 34.84 1.29
C THR A 383 -3.81 33.58 1.38
N ALA A 384 -5.07 33.65 0.95
CA ALA A 384 -5.98 32.51 0.96
C ALA A 384 -6.24 32.03 -0.46
N LYS A 385 -6.23 30.71 -0.64
CA LYS A 385 -6.75 30.06 -1.85
C LYS A 385 -8.00 29.29 -1.47
N GLU A 386 -9.09 29.68 -2.10
CA GLU A 386 -10.42 29.13 -1.85
C GLU A 386 -10.73 27.99 -2.82
N TYR A 387 -11.43 26.98 -2.34
CA TYR A 387 -11.87 25.83 -3.10
C TYR A 387 -13.41 25.79 -3.10
N THR A 388 -14.01 25.55 -4.26
CA THR A 388 -15.46 25.37 -4.37
C THR A 388 -15.79 24.03 -5.00
N TYR A 389 -16.83 23.36 -4.52
CA TYR A 389 -17.14 21.98 -4.94
C TYR A 389 -18.61 21.79 -5.30
N ASP A 390 -18.87 20.78 -6.13
CA ASP A 390 -20.13 20.03 -6.18
C ASP A 390 -19.87 18.62 -5.63
N ARG A 391 -20.31 18.40 -4.39
CA ARG A 391 -19.93 17.24 -3.57
C ARG A 391 -18.40 17.15 -3.48
N ASP A 392 -17.77 16.12 -4.04
CA ASP A 392 -16.30 16.00 -4.07
C ASP A 392 -15.68 16.53 -5.37
N ARG A 393 -16.45 16.99 -6.36
CA ARG A 393 -15.90 17.52 -7.61
C ARG A 393 -15.50 18.98 -7.43
N LEU A 394 -14.23 19.30 -7.64
CA LEU A 394 -13.71 20.66 -7.47
C LEU A 394 -14.16 21.52 -8.65
N LEU A 395 -14.93 22.57 -8.44
CA LEU A 395 -15.42 23.48 -9.49
C LEU A 395 -14.49 24.67 -9.71
N SER A 396 -13.87 25.18 -8.64
CA SER A 396 -12.89 26.26 -8.72
C SER A 396 -11.83 26.19 -7.63
N TYR A 397 -10.63 26.66 -7.97
CA TYR A 397 -9.50 26.87 -7.07
C TYR A 397 -8.95 28.27 -7.31
N ASN A 398 -9.17 29.19 -6.36
CA ASN A 398 -8.76 30.59 -6.45
C ASN A 398 -9.12 31.26 -7.81
N GLY A 399 -10.33 31.00 -8.31
CA GLY A 399 -10.82 31.53 -9.58
C GLY A 399 -10.42 30.72 -10.83
N GLU A 400 -9.46 29.80 -10.74
CA GLU A 400 -9.20 28.84 -11.81
C GLU A 400 -10.36 27.85 -11.89
N THR A 401 -10.78 27.48 -13.10
CA THR A 401 -11.99 26.66 -13.33
C THR A 401 -11.68 25.22 -13.67
N PHE A 402 -12.64 24.35 -13.33
CA PHE A 402 -12.60 22.92 -13.57
C PHE A 402 -13.93 22.47 -14.18
N VAL A 403 -13.85 21.64 -15.21
CA VAL A 403 -15.02 21.06 -15.89
C VAL A 403 -14.78 19.58 -16.05
N TYR A 404 -15.78 18.75 -15.78
CA TYR A 404 -15.68 17.30 -15.81
C TYR A 404 -16.60 16.68 -16.86
N ASP A 405 -16.17 15.55 -17.41
CA ASP A 405 -17.04 14.64 -18.14
C ASP A 405 -17.98 13.86 -17.19
N GLY A 406 -18.92 13.11 -17.76
CA GLY A 406 -19.87 12.28 -17.02
C GLY A 406 -19.25 11.17 -16.17
N LEU A 407 -17.96 10.86 -16.36
CA LEU A 407 -17.19 9.91 -15.56
C LEU A 407 -16.39 10.58 -14.44
N GLY A 408 -16.45 11.91 -14.31
CA GLY A 408 -15.67 12.63 -13.31
C GLY A 408 -14.21 12.82 -13.71
N ASN A 409 -13.87 12.73 -15.01
CA ASN A 409 -12.57 13.14 -15.53
C ASN A 409 -12.59 14.61 -15.94
N PRO A 410 -11.60 15.43 -15.54
CA PRO A 410 -11.59 16.84 -15.88
C PRO A 410 -11.28 17.04 -17.36
N THR A 411 -12.16 17.68 -18.12
CA THR A 411 -11.91 18.14 -19.51
C THR A 411 -11.28 19.54 -19.53
N THR A 412 -11.49 20.31 -18.48
CA THR A 412 -10.74 21.53 -18.16
C THR A 412 -10.22 21.41 -16.73
N TYR A 413 -8.92 21.67 -16.53
CA TYR A 413 -8.27 21.61 -15.22
C TYR A 413 -7.34 22.80 -15.06
N ARG A 414 -7.66 23.71 -14.14
CA ARG A 414 -6.91 24.96 -13.93
C ARG A 414 -6.77 25.78 -15.23
N GLY A 415 -7.86 25.88 -16.00
CA GLY A 415 -7.90 26.55 -17.31
C GLY A 415 -7.18 25.82 -18.46
N LYS A 416 -6.67 24.61 -18.23
CA LYS A 416 -5.99 23.79 -19.26
C LYS A 416 -6.90 22.69 -19.79
N THR A 417 -6.83 22.40 -21.09
CA THR A 417 -7.63 21.35 -21.72
C THR A 417 -7.02 19.97 -21.54
N LEU A 418 -7.87 18.99 -21.20
CA LEU A 418 -7.48 17.59 -21.03
C LEU A 418 -8.38 16.67 -21.87
N THR A 419 -7.81 15.58 -22.38
CA THR A 419 -8.56 14.53 -23.09
C THR A 419 -8.31 13.17 -22.47
N TRP A 420 -9.33 12.31 -22.53
CA TRP A 420 -9.35 11.01 -21.85
C TRP A 420 -9.83 9.90 -22.80
N SER A 421 -9.40 8.67 -22.54
CA SER A 421 -9.87 7.47 -23.22
C SER A 421 -10.04 6.30 -22.24
N LYS A 422 -10.70 5.23 -22.70
CA LYS A 422 -10.79 3.92 -22.00
C LYS A 422 -11.14 4.05 -20.51
N GLY A 423 -12.26 4.72 -20.20
CA GLY A 423 -12.66 5.08 -18.84
C GLY A 423 -11.90 6.29 -18.26
N ARG A 424 -10.65 6.12 -17.82
CA ARG A 424 -9.93 7.15 -17.03
C ARG A 424 -8.46 7.34 -17.44
N GLN A 425 -8.09 6.98 -18.67
CA GLN A 425 -6.70 7.18 -19.15
C GLN A 425 -6.53 8.58 -19.74
N LEU A 426 -5.66 9.40 -19.14
CA LEU A 426 -5.34 10.75 -19.62
C LEU A 426 -4.50 10.66 -20.89
N THR A 427 -5.02 11.09 -22.03
CA THR A 427 -4.32 11.04 -23.33
C THR A 427 -3.66 12.37 -23.72
N ASN A 428 -4.16 13.49 -23.19
CA ASN A 428 -3.55 14.81 -23.39
C ASN A 428 -3.77 15.71 -22.18
N TYR A 429 -2.75 16.47 -21.80
CA TYR A 429 -2.85 17.59 -20.87
C TYR A 429 -2.17 18.80 -21.51
N ASN A 430 -2.94 19.81 -21.88
CA ASN A 430 -2.46 21.07 -22.43
C ASN A 430 -1.36 20.92 -23.51
N ARG A 431 -1.58 20.03 -24.49
CA ARG A 431 -0.66 19.65 -25.59
C ARG A 431 0.38 18.58 -25.27
N THR A 432 0.61 18.24 -24.00
CA THR A 432 1.44 17.07 -23.65
C THR A 432 0.62 15.80 -23.85
N ALA A 433 1.00 15.01 -24.86
CA ALA A 433 0.36 13.72 -25.14
C ALA A 433 0.93 12.61 -24.24
N PHE A 434 0.09 11.63 -23.92
CA PHE A 434 0.47 10.43 -23.18
C PHE A 434 -0.03 9.19 -23.93
N ALA A 435 0.79 8.14 -23.96
CA ALA A 435 0.40 6.84 -24.51
C ALA A 435 0.53 5.75 -23.44
N TYR A 436 -0.29 4.70 -23.57
CA TYR A 436 -0.33 3.56 -22.65
C TYR A 436 -0.37 2.27 -23.46
N ASN A 437 0.21 1.21 -22.89
CA ASN A 437 0.06 -0.15 -23.45
C ASN A 437 -1.35 -0.72 -23.17
N GLY A 438 -1.65 -1.88 -23.72
CA GLY A 438 -2.91 -2.60 -23.50
C GLY A 438 -3.22 -2.93 -22.02
N GLN A 439 -2.19 -2.98 -21.16
CA GLN A 439 -2.35 -3.19 -19.72
C GLN A 439 -2.61 -1.87 -18.95
N GLY A 440 -2.60 -0.72 -19.64
CA GLY A 440 -2.83 0.60 -19.04
C GLY A 440 -1.60 1.23 -18.39
N GLN A 441 -0.41 0.67 -18.60
CA GLN A 441 0.86 1.23 -18.14
C GLN A 441 1.32 2.31 -19.13
N ARG A 442 1.67 3.51 -18.63
CA ARG A 442 2.13 4.62 -19.48
C ARG A 442 3.42 4.24 -20.17
N ILE A 443 3.50 4.35 -21.50
CA ILE A 443 4.69 4.01 -22.30
C ILE A 443 5.37 5.23 -22.90
N SER A 444 4.69 6.39 -22.91
CA SER A 444 5.32 7.66 -23.27
C SER A 444 4.61 8.87 -22.69
N LYS A 445 5.35 9.98 -22.64
CA LYS A 445 4.89 11.34 -22.37
C LYS A 445 5.62 12.31 -23.29
N GLY A 446 4.87 13.08 -24.08
CA GLY A 446 5.45 13.98 -25.08
C GLY A 446 6.37 13.18 -26.00
N ASN A 447 7.66 13.52 -26.00
CA ASN A 447 8.69 12.84 -26.81
C ASN A 447 9.52 11.81 -26.01
N ILE A 448 9.18 11.58 -24.74
CA ILE A 448 9.91 10.64 -23.87
C ILE A 448 9.17 9.30 -23.87
N SER A 449 9.86 8.23 -24.25
CA SER A 449 9.36 6.84 -24.14
C SER A 449 9.98 6.10 -22.97
N TYR A 450 9.29 5.06 -22.51
CA TYR A 450 9.61 4.34 -21.28
C TYR A 450 9.87 2.85 -21.52
N ILE A 451 10.83 2.30 -20.79
CA ILE A 451 11.11 0.87 -20.72
C ILE A 451 10.88 0.41 -19.27
N TYR A 452 10.19 -0.73 -19.12
CA TYR A 452 9.87 -1.30 -17.83
C TYR A 452 10.42 -2.71 -17.68
N GLY A 453 10.90 -3.02 -16.48
CA GLY A 453 11.37 -4.36 -16.11
C GLY A 453 10.22 -5.34 -15.86
N SER A 454 10.58 -6.61 -15.64
CA SER A 454 9.62 -7.70 -15.33
C SER A 454 8.83 -7.48 -14.03
N ASP A 455 9.32 -6.61 -13.15
CA ASP A 455 8.73 -6.21 -11.87
C ASP A 455 7.79 -4.99 -11.98
N GLY A 456 7.62 -4.45 -13.19
CA GLY A 456 6.82 -3.26 -13.49
C GLY A 456 7.49 -1.94 -13.09
N ASN A 457 8.77 -1.95 -12.71
CA ASN A 457 9.52 -0.74 -12.41
C ASN A 457 9.96 -0.05 -13.71
N LEU A 458 9.92 1.28 -13.73
CA LEU A 458 10.45 2.07 -14.83
C LEU A 458 11.98 1.98 -14.78
N VAL A 459 12.59 1.30 -15.74
CA VAL A 459 14.05 1.07 -15.74
C VAL A 459 14.79 2.10 -16.59
N SER A 460 14.17 2.62 -17.66
CA SER A 460 14.84 3.57 -18.55
C SER A 460 13.86 4.51 -19.24
N GLN A 461 14.37 5.67 -19.67
CA GLN A 461 13.67 6.64 -20.51
C GLN A 461 14.53 7.06 -21.70
N SER A 462 13.89 7.45 -22.80
CA SER A 462 14.58 7.82 -24.04
C SER A 462 15.40 9.11 -23.97
N ASP A 463 15.33 9.86 -22.87
CA ASP A 463 16.18 11.03 -22.61
C ASP A 463 17.54 10.67 -21.96
N GLY A 464 17.80 9.38 -21.73
CA GLY A 464 19.08 8.85 -21.25
C GLY A 464 19.12 8.51 -19.75
N LEU A 465 18.02 8.72 -19.02
CA LEU A 465 17.91 8.32 -17.62
C LEU A 465 17.70 6.81 -17.47
N ASN A 466 18.49 6.19 -16.60
CA ASN A 466 18.32 4.80 -16.16
C ASN A 466 18.19 4.76 -14.64
N PHE A 467 17.28 3.95 -14.11
CA PHE A 467 16.94 3.95 -12.68
C PHE A 467 17.42 2.70 -11.95
N MET A 468 18.03 2.90 -10.79
CA MET A 468 18.47 1.82 -9.89
C MET A 468 17.46 1.66 -8.75
N TYR A 469 17.21 0.41 -8.33
CA TYR A 469 16.20 0.08 -7.32
C TYR A 469 16.78 -0.81 -6.21
N ASP A 470 16.19 -0.74 -5.02
CA ASP A 470 16.35 -1.78 -4.00
C ASP A 470 14.97 -2.15 -3.43
N ALA A 471 14.95 -2.92 -2.34
CA ALA A 471 13.71 -3.29 -1.65
C ALA A 471 12.88 -2.09 -1.15
N THR A 472 13.47 -0.89 -1.07
CA THR A 472 12.84 0.37 -0.64
C THR A 472 12.43 1.27 -1.81
N GLY A 473 12.47 0.77 -3.04
CA GLY A 473 12.12 1.51 -4.26
C GLY A 473 13.33 2.11 -4.96
N VAL A 474 13.14 3.21 -5.70
CA VAL A 474 14.23 3.87 -6.44
C VAL A 474 15.29 4.41 -5.48
N VAL A 475 16.57 4.21 -5.83
CA VAL A 475 17.73 4.55 -5.00
C VAL A 475 18.77 5.39 -5.73
N GLY A 476 18.64 5.58 -7.04
CA GLY A 476 19.55 6.40 -7.80
C GLY A 476 19.30 6.34 -9.29
N ILE A 477 20.12 7.08 -10.03
CA ILE A 477 20.06 7.18 -11.48
C ILE A 477 21.44 7.01 -12.09
N LYS A 478 21.48 6.45 -13.29
CA LYS A 478 22.60 6.57 -14.21
C LYS A 478 22.17 7.52 -15.34
N TYR A 479 22.97 8.56 -15.57
CA TYR A 479 22.78 9.52 -16.64
C TYR A 479 24.09 9.71 -17.39
N GLY A 480 24.09 9.42 -18.69
CA GLY A 480 25.33 9.21 -19.44
C GLY A 480 26.19 8.13 -18.80
N ASN A 481 27.46 8.44 -18.51
CA ASN A 481 28.40 7.53 -17.84
C ASN A 481 28.53 7.76 -16.33
N LYS A 482 27.70 8.63 -15.75
CA LYS A 482 27.76 9.00 -14.33
C LYS A 482 26.68 8.29 -13.53
N TYR A 483 27.03 7.93 -12.29
CA TYR A 483 26.15 7.29 -11.33
C TYR A 483 25.84 8.24 -10.18
N TYR A 484 24.56 8.35 -9.86
CA TYR A 484 24.06 9.22 -8.81
C TYR A 484 23.22 8.42 -7.82
N ALA A 485 23.35 8.71 -6.54
CA ALA A 485 22.55 8.11 -5.48
C ALA A 485 21.51 9.09 -4.95
N PHE A 486 20.32 8.60 -4.65
CA PHE A 486 19.29 9.38 -3.96
C PHE A 486 19.51 9.34 -2.45
N ARG A 487 19.33 10.49 -1.82
CA ARG A 487 19.13 10.62 -0.38
C ARG A 487 17.64 10.75 -0.11
N LYS A 488 17.09 9.88 0.75
CA LYS A 488 15.67 9.92 1.09
C LYS A 488 15.43 10.22 2.56
N ASP A 489 14.33 10.89 2.88
CA ASP A 489 13.83 10.95 4.26
C ASP A 489 13.10 9.64 4.64
N ILE A 490 12.67 9.52 5.91
CA ILE A 490 11.92 8.33 6.36
C ILE A 490 10.55 8.19 5.70
N LEU A 491 10.09 9.25 5.03
CA LEU A 491 8.83 9.34 4.30
C LEU A 491 8.99 8.85 2.84
N GLY A 492 10.23 8.62 2.39
CA GLY A 492 10.55 8.20 1.02
C GLY A 492 10.66 9.34 0.02
N ASN A 493 10.63 10.60 0.47
CA ASN A 493 10.88 11.76 -0.38
C ASN A 493 12.35 11.80 -0.76
N VAL A 494 12.65 12.01 -2.04
CA VAL A 494 14.02 12.29 -2.48
C VAL A 494 14.38 13.71 -2.05
N ILE A 495 15.17 13.85 -0.99
CA ILE A 495 15.58 15.16 -0.45
C ILE A 495 16.95 15.62 -0.98
N GLY A 496 17.68 14.75 -1.66
CA GLY A 496 18.88 15.14 -2.38
C GLY A 496 19.44 14.08 -3.32
N ILE A 497 20.41 14.47 -4.12
CA ILE A 497 21.11 13.60 -5.08
C ILE A 497 22.61 13.77 -4.88
N LEU A 498 23.31 12.66 -4.69
CA LEU A 498 24.76 12.59 -4.55
C LEU A 498 25.41 12.18 -5.87
N ASP A 499 26.53 12.82 -6.21
CA ASP A 499 27.35 12.50 -7.38
C ASP A 499 28.23 11.24 -7.19
N GLU A 500 29.05 10.93 -8.19
CA GLU A 500 29.95 9.77 -8.17
C GLU A 500 30.99 9.79 -7.04
N ASN A 501 31.30 10.97 -6.50
CA ASN A 501 32.21 11.17 -5.38
C ASN A 501 31.50 11.13 -4.02
N GLY A 502 30.18 10.86 -4.01
CA GLY A 502 29.37 10.88 -2.80
C GLY A 502 29.15 12.29 -2.25
N ILE A 503 29.22 13.33 -3.09
CA ILE A 503 28.96 14.72 -2.70
C ILE A 503 27.50 15.05 -3.00
N ASN A 504 26.79 15.62 -2.02
CA ASN A 504 25.41 16.07 -2.23
C ASN A 504 25.35 17.33 -3.12
N ILE A 505 24.93 17.16 -4.37
CA ILE A 505 24.92 18.21 -5.40
C ILE A 505 23.53 18.81 -5.62
N ILE A 506 22.46 18.12 -5.21
CA ILE A 506 21.07 18.60 -5.36
C ILE A 506 20.33 18.49 -4.04
N GLN A 507 19.55 19.51 -3.68
CA GLN A 507 18.68 19.50 -2.51
C GLN A 507 17.26 19.89 -2.89
N TYR A 508 16.30 19.08 -2.44
CA TYR A 508 14.87 19.35 -2.59
C TYR A 508 14.23 19.67 -1.24
N ARG A 509 13.25 20.56 -1.27
CA ARG A 509 12.35 20.88 -0.16
C ARG A 509 10.91 20.64 -0.60
N TYR A 510 10.07 20.19 0.32
CA TYR A 510 8.67 19.89 0.06
C TYR A 510 7.79 20.54 1.12
N ASP A 511 6.60 20.98 0.72
CA ASP A 511 5.49 21.13 1.66
C ASP A 511 4.90 19.74 1.96
N ALA A 512 3.98 19.65 2.93
CA ALA A 512 3.36 18.38 3.32
C ALA A 512 2.57 17.70 2.18
N TRP A 513 2.15 18.45 1.16
CA TRP A 513 1.39 17.95 0.02
C TRP A 513 2.28 17.61 -1.19
N GLY A 514 3.59 17.82 -1.09
CA GLY A 514 4.56 17.40 -2.10
C GLY A 514 4.87 18.44 -3.17
N VAL A 515 4.51 19.72 -2.94
CA VAL A 515 4.99 20.83 -3.78
C VAL A 515 6.49 20.91 -3.60
N CYS A 516 7.23 20.68 -4.69
CA CYS A 516 8.68 20.56 -4.68
C CYS A 516 9.36 21.90 -5.00
N LYS A 517 10.32 22.30 -4.17
CA LYS A 517 11.28 23.38 -4.44
C LYS A 517 12.68 22.81 -4.54
N ILE A 518 13.37 23.10 -5.65
CA ILE A 518 14.79 22.80 -5.82
C ILE A 518 15.56 23.93 -5.12
N GLU A 519 16.15 23.64 -3.96
CA GLU A 519 16.91 24.61 -3.17
C GLU A 519 18.34 24.77 -3.71
N LYS A 520 18.91 23.67 -4.20
CA LYS A 520 20.27 23.60 -4.73
C LYS A 520 20.31 22.66 -5.92
N ASP A 521 21.00 23.08 -6.98
CA ASP A 521 21.49 22.20 -8.05
C ASP A 521 22.86 22.68 -8.50
N THR A 522 23.90 21.91 -8.19
CA THR A 522 25.29 22.17 -8.63
C THR A 522 25.78 21.13 -9.64
N SER A 523 24.88 20.43 -10.32
CA SER A 523 25.26 19.39 -11.29
C SER A 523 25.86 19.94 -12.59
N GLY A 524 25.53 21.19 -12.94
CA GLY A 524 25.88 21.80 -14.23
C GLY A 524 25.01 21.35 -15.41
N GLU A 525 24.07 20.43 -15.20
CA GLU A 525 23.22 19.81 -16.23
C GLU A 525 21.71 19.96 -15.92
N ASN A 526 21.35 20.74 -14.89
CA ASN A 526 19.97 20.88 -14.38
C ASN A 526 19.33 19.52 -14.04
N LEU A 527 20.12 18.66 -13.40
CA LEU A 527 19.73 17.29 -13.08
C LEU A 527 18.61 17.26 -12.03
N GLY A 528 18.48 18.32 -11.22
CA GLY A 528 17.39 18.50 -10.28
C GLY A 528 16.03 18.61 -10.96
N GLU A 529 15.95 19.32 -12.10
CA GLU A 529 14.71 19.39 -12.86
C GLU A 529 14.50 18.12 -13.71
N LEU A 530 15.58 17.56 -14.27
CA LEU A 530 15.54 16.35 -15.10
C LEU A 530 15.05 15.12 -14.32
N ASN A 531 15.43 14.98 -13.05
CA ASN A 531 15.02 13.83 -12.24
C ASN A 531 13.49 13.82 -11.99
N PRO A 532 12.78 12.77 -12.46
CA PRO A 532 11.34 12.68 -12.26
C PRO A 532 10.97 12.14 -10.86
N PHE A 533 11.82 11.36 -10.20
CA PHE A 533 11.47 10.73 -8.93
C PHE A 533 11.70 11.69 -7.76
N ARG A 534 10.61 12.18 -7.16
CA ARG A 534 10.66 13.26 -6.15
C ARG A 534 9.90 12.88 -4.87
N TYR A 535 8.76 13.54 -4.60
CA TYR A 535 7.91 13.29 -3.44
C TYR A 535 7.47 11.82 -3.38
N ARG A 536 7.68 11.15 -2.25
CA ARG A 536 7.38 9.72 -2.01
C ARG A 536 7.96 8.74 -3.04
N GLY A 537 8.94 9.15 -3.84
CA GLY A 537 9.43 8.37 -4.97
C GLY A 537 8.41 8.28 -6.12
N TYR A 538 7.46 9.21 -6.21
CA TYR A 538 6.54 9.34 -7.34
C TYR A 538 7.21 9.98 -8.54
N TYR A 539 6.70 9.67 -9.72
CA TYR A 539 7.13 10.26 -10.97
C TYR A 539 6.49 11.64 -11.17
N TYR A 540 7.27 12.71 -11.14
CA TYR A 540 6.84 14.08 -11.37
C TYR A 540 6.92 14.45 -12.85
N ASP A 541 5.79 14.90 -13.42
CA ASP A 541 5.74 15.45 -14.76
C ASP A 541 5.93 16.97 -14.71
N THR A 542 7.11 17.43 -15.12
CA THR A 542 7.46 18.86 -15.11
C THR A 542 6.55 19.72 -16.00
N GLU A 543 5.96 19.15 -17.05
CA GLU A 543 5.08 19.84 -18.01
C GLU A 543 3.67 20.06 -17.43
N THR A 544 3.17 19.11 -16.65
CA THR A 544 1.82 19.19 -16.04
C THR A 544 1.86 19.72 -14.62
N LYS A 545 3.01 19.61 -13.95
CA LYS A 545 3.23 19.83 -12.52
C LYS A 545 2.49 18.82 -11.63
N LEU A 546 2.15 17.65 -12.19
CA LEU A 546 1.46 16.55 -11.50
C LEU A 546 2.39 15.38 -11.24
N TYR A 547 2.06 14.57 -10.23
CA TYR A 547 2.68 13.26 -10.03
C TYR A 547 1.87 12.15 -10.71
N TYR A 548 2.54 11.29 -11.46
CA TYR A 548 1.96 10.06 -12.03
C TYR A 548 2.16 8.89 -11.07
N LEU A 549 1.06 8.37 -10.53
CA LEU A 549 1.03 7.25 -9.57
C LEU A 549 0.51 5.98 -10.26
N LYS A 550 0.90 5.76 -11.52
CA LYS A 550 0.51 4.61 -12.38
C LYS A 550 -0.96 4.58 -12.81
N THR A 551 -1.90 4.62 -11.87
CA THR A 551 -3.34 4.54 -12.15
C THR A 551 -4.00 5.92 -12.23
N ARG A 552 -3.47 6.91 -11.50
CA ARG A 552 -4.00 8.28 -11.43
C ARG A 552 -2.89 9.33 -11.42
N TYR A 553 -3.31 10.57 -11.62
CA TYR A 553 -2.47 11.76 -11.49
C TYR A 553 -2.86 12.54 -10.23
N TYR A 554 -1.85 12.88 -9.44
CA TYR A 554 -1.97 13.64 -8.19
C TYR A 554 -1.46 15.08 -8.40
N ASP A 555 -2.27 16.07 -8.00
CA ASP A 555 -1.87 17.48 -8.01
C ASP A 555 -1.41 17.90 -6.61
N PRO A 556 -0.09 18.14 -6.40
CA PRO A 556 0.43 18.58 -5.11
C PRO A 556 0.01 20.03 -4.76
N GLU A 557 -0.25 20.89 -5.75
CA GLU A 557 -0.65 22.28 -5.51
C GLU A 557 -2.05 22.37 -4.90
N ILE A 558 -2.93 21.47 -5.35
CA ILE A 558 -4.33 21.38 -4.91
C ILE A 558 -4.46 20.43 -3.72
N GLY A 559 -3.61 19.41 -3.61
CA GLY A 559 -3.62 18.43 -2.52
C GLY A 559 -4.58 17.25 -2.77
N ARG A 560 -4.85 16.90 -4.04
CA ARG A 560 -5.80 15.82 -4.39
C ARG A 560 -5.53 15.17 -5.74
N PHE A 561 -6.14 14.01 -5.98
CA PHE A 561 -6.14 13.39 -7.31
C PHE A 561 -7.02 14.18 -8.28
N ILE A 562 -6.64 14.17 -9.56
CA ILE A 562 -7.42 14.90 -10.59
C ILE A 562 -8.65 14.11 -11.06
N THR A 563 -8.69 12.79 -10.82
CA THR A 563 -9.79 11.88 -11.13
C THR A 563 -10.23 11.09 -9.90
N ILE A 564 -11.48 10.61 -9.92
CA ILE A 564 -11.95 9.64 -8.94
C ILE A 564 -11.16 8.33 -8.99
N ASP A 565 -10.99 7.70 -7.83
CA ASP A 565 -10.52 6.33 -7.71
C ASP A 565 -11.48 5.33 -8.37
N ASP A 566 -11.00 4.09 -8.57
CA ASP A 566 -11.89 3.02 -8.97
C ASP A 566 -12.91 2.77 -7.85
N VAL A 567 -14.17 2.53 -8.22
CA VAL A 567 -15.23 2.26 -7.23
C VAL A 567 -14.95 1.00 -6.40
N THR A 568 -14.07 0.11 -6.86
CA THR A 568 -13.58 -1.03 -6.08
C THR A 568 -12.69 -0.66 -4.89
N TYR A 569 -12.12 0.55 -4.86
CA TYR A 569 -11.28 1.06 -3.78
C TYR A 569 -12.02 1.93 -2.76
N LEU A 570 -13.35 2.06 -2.88
CA LEU A 570 -14.16 2.68 -1.84
C LEU A 570 -13.91 2.00 -0.49
N ALA A 571 -13.67 2.81 0.53
CA ALA A 571 -13.39 2.37 1.89
C ALA A 571 -14.55 2.79 2.81
N PRO A 572 -15.73 2.15 2.70
CA PRO A 572 -16.92 2.55 3.44
C PRO A 572 -16.72 2.46 4.97
N ASP A 573 -15.84 1.58 5.40
CA ASP A 573 -15.51 1.36 6.81
C ASP A 573 -14.41 2.36 7.31
N THR A 574 -14.02 3.35 6.50
CA THR A 574 -13.03 4.39 6.85
C THR A 574 -13.65 5.78 6.73
N ILE A 575 -13.42 6.62 7.73
CA ILE A 575 -13.87 8.01 7.72
C ILE A 575 -13.15 8.77 6.60
N ASN A 576 -13.91 9.54 5.80
CA ASN A 576 -13.52 10.11 4.49
C ASN A 576 -13.27 9.10 3.36
N GLY A 577 -13.50 7.79 3.57
CA GLY A 577 -13.21 6.74 2.60
C GLY A 577 -14.13 6.69 1.37
N LEU A 578 -15.15 7.56 1.31
CA LEU A 578 -15.98 7.76 0.11
C LEU A 578 -15.50 8.92 -0.78
N ASN A 579 -14.58 9.76 -0.30
CA ASN A 579 -14.03 10.84 -1.12
C ASN A 579 -12.99 10.27 -2.09
N LEU A 580 -13.47 9.91 -3.29
CA LEU A 580 -12.67 9.25 -4.32
C LEU A 580 -11.55 10.10 -4.92
N TYR A 581 -11.49 11.39 -4.59
CA TYR A 581 -10.42 12.30 -5.03
C TYR A 581 -9.37 12.56 -3.93
N ALA A 582 -9.68 12.28 -2.67
CA ALA A 582 -8.82 12.62 -1.55
C ALA A 582 -7.47 11.89 -1.64
N TYR A 583 -6.39 12.62 -1.38
CA TYR A 583 -5.07 12.02 -1.24
C TYR A 583 -4.82 11.70 0.24
N CYS A 584 -4.47 10.44 0.52
CA CYS A 584 -3.96 10.04 1.84
C CYS A 584 -4.89 10.40 3.02
N ASN A 585 -6.21 10.37 2.83
CA ASN A 585 -7.22 10.76 3.83
C ASN A 585 -6.92 12.12 4.48
N ASN A 586 -6.34 13.06 3.73
CA ASN A 586 -5.87 14.37 4.20
C ASN A 586 -4.79 14.34 5.29
N ASN A 587 -4.08 13.22 5.43
CA ASN A 587 -2.88 13.12 6.24
C ASN A 587 -1.69 12.71 5.35
N PRO A 588 -1.22 13.61 4.47
CA PRO A 588 -0.16 13.31 3.52
C PRO A 588 1.20 13.13 4.20
N VAL A 589 1.34 13.50 5.48
CA VAL A 589 2.56 13.30 6.27
C VAL A 589 2.69 11.83 6.70
N MET A 590 1.61 11.22 7.18
CA MET A 590 1.62 9.87 7.75
C MET A 590 1.23 8.76 6.78
N ARG A 591 0.73 9.12 5.60
CA ARG A 591 0.26 8.16 4.60
C ARG A 591 0.93 8.40 3.25
N VAL A 592 0.90 7.36 2.43
CA VAL A 592 1.37 7.37 1.04
C VAL A 592 0.44 6.50 0.22
N ASP A 593 0.24 6.84 -1.05
CA ASP A 593 -0.48 6.00 -2.03
C ASP A 593 0.52 5.50 -3.08
N PRO A 594 1.06 4.28 -2.98
CA PRO A 594 2.15 3.82 -3.85
C PRO A 594 1.76 3.62 -5.32
N GLU A 595 0.48 3.33 -5.56
CA GLU A 595 -0.04 2.92 -6.88
C GLU A 595 -1.25 3.74 -7.31
N GLY A 596 -1.55 4.84 -6.60
CA GLY A 596 -2.66 5.74 -6.88
C GLY A 596 -4.03 5.09 -6.68
N ASN A 597 -4.16 4.05 -5.86
CA ASN A 597 -5.41 3.28 -5.69
C ASN A 597 -5.89 3.24 -4.23
N SER A 598 -4.97 3.39 -3.28
CA SER A 598 -5.30 3.22 -1.87
C SER A 598 -4.14 3.74 -1.03
N SER A 599 -4.44 4.68 -0.13
CA SER A 599 -3.44 5.12 0.84
C SER A 599 -3.13 4.02 1.86
N ILE A 600 -1.86 3.91 2.22
CA ILE A 600 -1.37 3.06 3.30
C ILE A 600 -0.65 3.92 4.33
N SER A 601 -0.72 3.52 5.60
CA SER A 601 0.01 4.19 6.68
C SER A 601 1.51 3.92 6.55
N MET A 602 2.34 4.91 6.90
CA MET A 602 3.80 4.78 6.90
C MET A 602 4.30 3.69 7.84
N SER A 603 3.59 3.45 8.95
CA SER A 603 3.88 2.35 9.89
C SER A 603 3.81 0.98 9.19
N THR A 604 2.78 0.75 8.37
CA THR A 604 2.57 -0.49 7.62
C THR A 604 3.67 -0.76 6.59
N ILE A 605 4.33 0.27 6.07
CA ILE A 605 5.46 0.11 5.14
C ILE A 605 6.70 -0.39 5.89
N VAL A 606 6.96 0.12 7.10
CA VAL A 606 8.07 -0.34 7.93
C VAL A 606 7.91 -1.83 8.27
N ASP A 607 6.69 -2.27 8.57
CA ASP A 607 6.32 -3.68 8.75
C ASP A 607 6.55 -4.53 7.48
N ALA A 608 6.06 -4.04 6.34
CA ALA A 608 6.16 -4.76 5.07
C ALA A 608 7.61 -4.89 4.57
N VAL A 609 8.45 -3.87 4.78
CA VAL A 609 9.88 -3.92 4.44
C VAL A 609 10.62 -4.93 5.33
N ALA A 610 10.31 -4.98 6.63
CA ALA A 610 10.85 -6.01 7.52
C ALA A 610 10.45 -7.43 7.07
N ALA A 611 9.21 -7.62 6.60
CA ALA A 611 8.72 -8.88 6.04
C ALA A 611 9.33 -9.21 4.66
N LEU A 612 9.62 -8.21 3.81
CA LEU A 612 10.31 -8.42 2.52
C LEU A 612 11.76 -8.89 2.69
N PHE A 613 12.43 -8.50 3.79
CA PHE A 613 13.71 -9.11 4.17
C PHE A 613 13.56 -10.59 4.56
N GLU A 614 12.39 -11.05 5.00
CA GLU A 614 12.09 -12.48 5.15
C GLU A 614 11.85 -13.16 3.79
N ILE A 615 11.24 -12.45 2.84
CA ILE A 615 10.89 -12.94 1.48
C ILE A 615 12.02 -12.70 0.46
N ALA A 616 13.26 -12.50 0.90
CA ALA A 616 14.40 -12.83 0.03
C ALA A 616 14.34 -14.32 -0.43
N ILE A 617 13.46 -15.15 0.14
CA ILE A 617 13.13 -16.53 -0.22
C ILE A 617 12.42 -16.59 -1.59
N GLY A 618 13.14 -17.04 -2.63
CA GLY A 618 12.56 -17.66 -3.82
C GLY A 618 11.87 -16.71 -4.77
N GLY A 619 12.36 -16.63 -6.01
CA GLY A 619 11.72 -15.92 -7.13
C GLY A 619 10.33 -16.39 -7.55
N ALA A 620 9.52 -16.97 -6.65
CA ALA A 620 8.14 -17.37 -6.87
C ALA A 620 7.12 -16.21 -6.78
N PHE A 621 7.56 -14.97 -6.47
CA PHE A 621 6.67 -13.80 -6.39
C PHE A 621 6.82 -12.79 -7.55
N ALA A 622 7.60 -13.11 -8.59
CA ALA A 622 7.72 -12.28 -9.79
C ALA A 622 6.45 -12.23 -10.67
N LEU A 623 5.35 -12.88 -10.24
CA LEU A 623 4.06 -12.78 -10.93
C LEU A 623 2.90 -12.36 -10.02
N VAL A 624 3.00 -12.56 -8.72
CA VAL A 624 2.05 -11.98 -7.76
C VAL A 624 2.22 -10.46 -7.73
N GLY A 625 3.42 -9.94 -7.98
CA GLY A 625 3.63 -8.50 -8.17
C GLY A 625 2.84 -7.91 -9.35
N HIS A 626 2.73 -8.63 -10.46
CA HIS A 626 1.94 -8.17 -11.61
C HIS A 626 0.44 -8.32 -11.37
N ILE A 627 0.00 -9.41 -10.75
CA ILE A 627 -1.43 -9.63 -10.45
C ILE A 627 -1.88 -8.78 -9.25
N VAL A 628 -1.06 -8.44 -8.26
CA VAL A 628 -1.43 -7.57 -7.14
C VAL A 628 -1.30 -6.08 -7.50
N LYS A 629 -0.43 -5.70 -8.44
CA LYS A 629 -0.32 -4.31 -8.94
C LYS A 629 -1.29 -4.01 -10.09
N THR A 630 -1.86 -5.02 -10.76
CA THR A 630 -2.85 -4.81 -11.85
C THR A 630 -4.20 -5.48 -11.64
N ALA A 631 -4.41 -6.28 -10.58
CA ALA A 631 -5.76 -6.68 -10.17
C ALA A 631 -6.37 -5.58 -9.30
N PRO A 632 -7.63 -5.19 -9.56
CA PRO A 632 -8.44 -4.47 -8.59
C PRO A 632 -8.40 -5.26 -7.28
N ARG A 633 -7.97 -4.64 -6.18
CA ARG A 633 -8.17 -5.26 -4.86
C ARG A 633 -9.68 -5.39 -4.66
N PRO A 634 -10.21 -6.59 -4.42
CA PRO A 634 -11.64 -6.78 -4.32
C PRO A 634 -12.14 -6.32 -2.95
N ASN A 635 -12.85 -5.18 -2.91
CA ASN A 635 -13.96 -5.02 -1.98
C ASN A 635 -15.22 -5.60 -2.65
N ASN A 636 -15.72 -6.71 -2.09
CA ASN A 636 -17.07 -7.30 -2.19
C ASN A 636 -17.88 -7.31 -3.50
N ILE A 637 -17.24 -7.22 -4.68
CA ILE A 637 -17.98 -7.03 -5.94
C ILE A 637 -17.76 -8.17 -6.97
N GLY A 638 -17.05 -9.25 -6.63
CA GLY A 638 -16.85 -10.34 -7.61
C GLY A 638 -16.34 -11.70 -7.11
N ILE A 639 -16.70 -12.15 -5.90
CA ILE A 639 -16.12 -13.37 -5.31
C ILE A 639 -17.11 -14.55 -5.21
N GLY A 640 -17.88 -14.81 -6.27
CA GLY A 640 -18.42 -16.15 -6.51
C GLY A 640 -17.39 -17.08 -7.18
N ILE A 641 -16.44 -16.50 -7.93
CA ILE A 641 -15.62 -17.25 -8.90
C ILE A 641 -14.12 -17.19 -8.56
N PHE A 642 -13.65 -16.11 -7.91
CA PHE A 642 -12.27 -16.01 -7.39
C PHE A 642 -11.98 -16.91 -6.17
N ARG A 643 -13.01 -17.26 -5.39
CA ARG A 643 -12.91 -18.15 -4.20
C ARG A 643 -12.53 -19.60 -4.55
N LYS A 644 -12.76 -20.04 -5.79
CA LYS A 644 -12.55 -21.45 -6.19
C LYS A 644 -11.10 -21.75 -6.62
N ASN A 645 -10.38 -20.75 -7.11
CA ASN A 645 -9.05 -20.93 -7.70
C ASN A 645 -7.92 -20.91 -6.66
N GLN A 646 -8.08 -20.14 -5.58
CA GLN A 646 -7.17 -20.23 -4.43
C GLN A 646 -7.21 -21.61 -3.74
N ILE A 647 -8.36 -22.30 -3.74
CA ILE A 647 -8.52 -23.64 -3.13
C ILE A 647 -7.74 -24.71 -3.92
N ALA A 648 -7.68 -24.59 -5.26
CA ALA A 648 -6.93 -25.51 -6.10
C ALA A 648 -5.40 -25.32 -5.99
N ASP A 649 -4.94 -24.08 -5.81
CA ASP A 649 -3.51 -23.76 -5.65
C ASP A 649 -3.01 -24.04 -4.21
N LEU A 650 -3.88 -23.92 -3.19
CA LEU A 650 -3.63 -24.41 -1.83
C LEU A 650 -3.48 -25.95 -1.78
N GLY A 651 -4.23 -26.69 -2.61
CA GLY A 651 -4.09 -28.14 -2.75
C GLY A 651 -2.76 -28.59 -3.35
N LYS A 652 -2.13 -27.76 -4.20
CA LYS A 652 -0.80 -28.04 -4.80
C LYS A 652 0.36 -27.72 -3.86
N LEU A 653 0.20 -26.72 -2.99
CA LEU A 653 1.16 -26.37 -1.93
C LEU A 653 1.35 -27.50 -0.91
N ASN A 654 0.28 -28.23 -0.61
CA ASN A 654 0.31 -29.38 0.30
C ASN A 654 1.12 -30.56 -0.27
N THR A 655 1.06 -30.79 -1.58
CA THR A 655 1.84 -31.83 -2.28
C THR A 655 3.32 -31.47 -2.37
N ALA A 656 3.66 -30.18 -2.58
CA ALA A 656 5.04 -29.68 -2.55
C ALA A 656 5.66 -29.73 -1.14
N ALA A 657 4.87 -29.45 -0.09
CA ALA A 657 5.30 -29.55 1.31
C ALA A 657 5.63 -30.99 1.73
N ASN A 658 4.90 -31.99 1.21
CA ASN A 658 5.16 -33.41 1.48
C ASN A 658 6.45 -33.93 0.85
N ILE A 659 6.94 -33.31 -0.23
CA ILE A 659 8.23 -33.63 -0.86
C ILE A 659 9.39 -32.99 -0.07
N LEU A 660 9.19 -31.80 0.51
CA LEU A 660 10.17 -31.10 1.35
C LEU A 660 10.32 -31.68 2.77
N GLY A 661 9.42 -32.56 3.21
CA GLY A 661 9.39 -33.15 4.56
C GLY A 661 10.61 -34.00 4.97
N LYS A 662 11.65 -34.10 4.15
CA LYS A 662 12.89 -34.84 4.46
C LYS A 662 14.07 -33.97 4.93
N ILE A 663 13.93 -32.64 5.00
CA ILE A 663 15.02 -31.75 5.44
C ILE A 663 14.56 -30.94 6.66
N SER A 664 14.95 -31.42 7.84
CA SER A 664 14.52 -30.93 9.15
C SER A 664 15.17 -29.60 9.52
N THR A 665 14.38 -28.53 9.55
CA THR A 665 14.40 -27.38 10.51
C THR A 665 13.57 -26.19 10.01
N ALA A 666 13.22 -26.14 8.71
CA ALA A 666 12.38 -25.10 8.12
C ALA A 666 10.85 -25.31 8.34
N VAL A 667 10.43 -26.39 9.01
CA VAL A 667 9.03 -26.84 9.06
C VAL A 667 8.16 -26.08 10.09
N ALA A 668 8.75 -25.37 11.05
CA ALA A 668 7.98 -24.66 12.07
C ALA A 668 7.23 -23.43 11.53
N VAL A 669 7.80 -22.71 10.55
CA VAL A 669 7.15 -21.54 9.93
C VAL A 669 6.04 -21.98 8.96
N ILE A 670 6.31 -23.04 8.19
CA ILE A 670 5.40 -23.54 7.16
C ILE A 670 4.16 -24.21 7.78
N SER A 671 4.29 -24.98 8.87
CA SER A 671 3.15 -25.59 9.58
C SER A 671 2.26 -24.57 10.29
N THR A 672 2.80 -23.43 10.72
CA THR A 672 2.06 -22.40 11.47
C THR A 672 1.20 -21.57 10.53
N VAL A 673 1.71 -21.26 9.34
CA VAL A 673 0.92 -20.71 8.23
C VAL A 673 -0.18 -21.69 7.81
N ILE A 674 0.12 -23.00 7.73
CA ILE A 674 -0.87 -24.04 7.43
C ILE A 674 -1.98 -24.12 8.51
N SER A 675 -1.66 -23.96 9.79
CA SER A 675 -2.64 -24.07 10.89
C SER A 675 -3.57 -22.85 10.97
N VAL A 676 -3.03 -21.65 10.69
CA VAL A 676 -3.82 -20.43 10.50
C VAL A 676 -4.74 -20.59 9.29
N ILE A 677 -4.24 -21.18 8.20
CA ILE A 677 -5.00 -21.46 6.98
C ILE A 677 -6.06 -22.56 7.18
N ASP A 678 -5.80 -23.61 7.95
CA ASP A 678 -6.79 -24.67 8.25
C ASP A 678 -7.89 -24.16 9.22
N GLY A 679 -7.54 -23.23 10.12
CA GLY A 679 -8.52 -22.49 10.94
C GLY A 679 -9.39 -21.54 10.12
N ILE A 680 -8.79 -20.85 9.15
CA ILE A 680 -9.50 -20.03 8.15
C ILE A 680 -10.41 -20.91 7.27
N LYS A 681 -9.92 -22.07 6.81
CA LYS A 681 -10.67 -23.07 6.04
C LYS A 681 -11.87 -23.62 6.82
N THR A 682 -11.70 -23.98 8.09
CA THR A 682 -12.80 -24.50 8.94
C THR A 682 -13.86 -23.43 9.23
N GLY A 683 -13.46 -22.16 9.38
CA GLY A 683 -14.38 -21.02 9.49
C GLY A 683 -15.09 -20.64 8.18
N ILE A 684 -14.42 -20.81 7.04
CA ILE A 684 -14.97 -20.54 5.70
C ILE A 684 -15.90 -21.67 5.22
N ASP A 685 -15.58 -22.93 5.50
CA ASP A 685 -16.38 -24.10 5.08
C ASP A 685 -17.66 -24.29 5.92
N SER A 686 -17.74 -23.64 7.09
CA SER A 686 -18.86 -23.77 8.04
C SER A 686 -19.90 -22.63 7.98
N GLY A 687 -19.73 -21.64 7.09
CA GLY A 687 -20.79 -20.70 6.73
C GLY A 687 -21.30 -19.77 7.83
N TYR A 688 -20.41 -19.20 8.65
CA TYR A 688 -20.78 -18.16 9.62
C TYR A 688 -20.41 -16.74 9.16
N SER A 689 -21.38 -15.84 9.33
CA SER A 689 -21.42 -14.41 9.02
C SER A 689 -20.48 -13.51 9.87
N ALA A 690 -19.32 -14.03 10.30
CA ALA A 690 -18.35 -13.29 11.12
C ALA A 690 -17.07 -12.88 10.36
N GLY A 691 -17.03 -13.06 9.03
CA GLY A 691 -15.85 -12.85 8.20
C GLY A 691 -15.40 -11.39 8.00
N ARG A 692 -16.09 -10.40 8.59
CA ARG A 692 -15.79 -8.96 8.40
C ARG A 692 -15.29 -8.24 9.65
N ILE A 693 -15.68 -8.67 10.85
CA ILE A 693 -15.12 -8.14 12.13
C ILE A 693 -13.66 -8.61 12.31
N VAL A 694 -13.34 -9.73 11.68
CA VAL A 694 -12.06 -10.40 11.80
C VAL A 694 -10.95 -9.68 11.02
N SER A 695 -11.19 -8.80 10.03
CA SER A 695 -10.07 -8.12 9.33
C SER A 695 -9.40 -6.99 10.14
N ASN A 696 -10.11 -6.30 11.02
CA ASN A 696 -9.53 -5.25 11.87
C ASN A 696 -9.29 -5.73 13.31
N ALA A 697 -10.02 -6.76 13.77
CA ALA A 697 -9.64 -7.47 15.00
C ALA A 697 -8.46 -8.43 14.80
N ILE A 698 -8.16 -8.91 13.57
CA ILE A 698 -6.97 -9.75 13.30
C ILE A 698 -5.70 -8.96 13.51
N THR A 699 -5.61 -7.69 13.11
CA THR A 699 -4.30 -7.00 13.21
C THR A 699 -3.86 -6.83 14.67
N ASP A 700 -4.80 -6.57 15.59
CA ASP A 700 -4.49 -6.41 17.02
C ASP A 700 -4.68 -7.69 17.86
N THR A 701 -5.57 -8.61 17.47
CA THR A 701 -5.79 -9.89 18.17
C THR A 701 -4.91 -11.04 17.64
N VAL A 702 -4.36 -10.97 16.42
CA VAL A 702 -3.40 -12.00 15.93
C VAL A 702 -2.04 -11.86 16.61
N ILE A 703 -1.66 -10.65 17.02
CA ILE A 703 -0.43 -10.43 17.78
C ILE A 703 -0.57 -10.97 19.23
N PHE A 704 -1.76 -10.81 19.85
CA PHE A 704 -1.99 -11.19 21.25
C PHE A 704 -2.58 -12.61 21.45
N GLY A 705 -3.49 -13.06 20.59
CA GLY A 705 -4.10 -14.39 20.63
C GLY A 705 -3.20 -15.47 20.00
N GLY A 706 -2.40 -15.10 18.99
CA GLY A 706 -1.44 -16.00 18.35
C GLY A 706 -0.36 -16.48 19.31
N THR A 707 0.15 -15.60 20.18
CA THR A 707 1.18 -15.93 21.16
C THR A 707 0.66 -16.83 22.29
N ALA A 708 -0.57 -16.62 22.78
CA ALA A 708 -1.19 -17.47 23.80
C ALA A 708 -1.56 -18.89 23.30
N LEU A 709 -2.03 -19.00 22.05
CA LEU A 709 -2.33 -20.30 21.40
C LEU A 709 -1.06 -21.04 20.94
N LEU A 710 -0.02 -20.31 20.51
CA LEU A 710 1.29 -20.89 20.19
C LEU A 710 1.88 -21.63 21.41
N LEU A 711 1.79 -21.06 22.60
CA LEU A 711 2.37 -21.64 23.81
C LEU A 711 1.61 -22.88 24.30
N GLY A 712 0.28 -22.91 24.16
CA GLY A 712 -0.53 -24.10 24.44
C GLY A 712 -0.29 -25.25 23.46
N ALA A 713 -0.10 -24.94 22.17
CA ALA A 713 0.19 -25.93 21.13
C ALA A 713 1.63 -26.48 21.21
N ILE A 714 2.60 -25.63 21.59
CA ILE A 714 3.99 -26.05 21.87
C ILE A 714 4.03 -26.96 23.10
N GLY A 715 3.35 -26.60 24.19
CA GLY A 715 3.29 -27.43 25.41
C GLY A 715 2.64 -28.80 25.19
N GLY A 716 1.52 -28.84 24.45
CA GLY A 716 0.82 -30.09 24.11
C GLY A 716 1.64 -31.02 23.20
N LYS A 717 2.30 -30.47 22.17
CA LYS A 717 3.10 -31.28 21.23
C LYS A 717 4.45 -31.73 21.82
N LEU A 718 5.10 -30.91 22.65
CA LEU A 718 6.33 -31.31 23.35
C LEU A 718 6.04 -32.42 24.39
N GLY A 719 4.89 -32.37 25.07
CA GLY A 719 4.42 -33.41 25.98
C GLY A 719 4.20 -34.76 25.28
N THR A 720 3.61 -34.75 24.07
CA THR A 720 3.44 -35.97 23.26
C THR A 720 4.74 -36.49 22.65
N LEU A 721 5.69 -35.59 22.33
CA LEU A 721 6.98 -35.94 21.73
C LEU A 721 7.99 -36.49 22.76
N LEU A 722 7.90 -36.07 24.02
CA LEU A 722 8.73 -36.58 25.12
C LEU A 722 8.09 -37.79 25.81
N GLY A 723 6.75 -37.89 25.82
CA GLY A 723 6.03 -39.09 26.28
C GLY A 723 6.29 -40.34 25.43
N SER A 724 6.70 -40.17 24.17
CA SER A 724 7.16 -41.25 23.29
C SER A 724 8.65 -41.59 23.46
N ALA A 725 9.44 -40.72 24.10
CA ALA A 725 10.86 -40.93 24.35
C ALA A 725 11.15 -41.48 25.77
N LEU A 726 10.34 -41.17 26.78
CA LEU A 726 10.43 -41.68 28.16
C LEU A 726 9.01 -41.82 28.78
N PRO A 727 8.42 -43.04 28.81
CA PRO A 727 7.08 -43.24 29.35
C PRO A 727 7.09 -43.04 30.88
N GLY A 728 6.46 -41.96 31.37
CA GLY A 728 6.25 -41.72 32.81
C GLY A 728 6.55 -40.30 33.33
N LEU A 729 7.29 -39.47 32.57
CA LEU A 729 7.66 -38.10 32.99
C LEU A 729 7.05 -36.97 32.12
N GLY A 730 6.41 -37.32 31.00
CA GLY A 730 5.92 -36.35 30.01
C GLY A 730 4.86 -35.37 30.53
N ASN A 731 3.94 -35.83 31.38
CA ASN A 731 2.89 -34.96 31.94
C ASN A 731 3.43 -33.97 33.00
N VAL A 732 4.51 -34.34 33.70
CA VAL A 732 5.12 -33.53 34.75
C VAL A 732 5.95 -32.40 34.14
N ILE A 733 6.72 -32.68 33.08
CA ILE A 733 7.57 -31.67 32.41
C ILE A 733 6.72 -30.67 31.62
N GLY A 734 5.64 -31.12 30.97
CA GLY A 734 4.69 -30.23 30.30
C GLY A 734 3.99 -29.26 31.27
N ALA A 735 3.64 -29.74 32.46
CA ALA A 735 3.09 -28.91 33.53
C ALA A 735 4.13 -27.92 34.09
N VAL A 736 5.40 -28.32 34.25
CA VAL A 736 6.49 -27.46 34.75
C VAL A 736 6.84 -26.33 33.78
N VAL A 737 6.86 -26.59 32.47
CA VAL A 737 7.13 -25.56 31.45
C VAL A 737 5.96 -24.60 31.30
N GLY A 738 4.71 -25.10 31.33
CA GLY A 738 3.51 -24.26 31.38
C GLY A 738 3.44 -23.40 32.65
N PHE A 739 3.86 -23.96 33.80
CA PHE A 739 3.94 -23.26 35.08
C PHE A 739 5.04 -22.20 35.12
N ALA A 740 6.22 -22.47 34.53
CA ALA A 740 7.32 -21.51 34.44
C ALA A 740 6.99 -20.31 33.53
N LEU A 741 6.27 -20.56 32.44
CA LEU A 741 5.79 -19.52 31.51
C LEU A 741 4.60 -18.72 32.08
N GLY A 742 3.72 -19.37 32.84
CA GLY A 742 2.67 -18.69 33.62
C GLY A 742 3.22 -17.81 34.74
N LEU A 743 4.28 -18.26 35.42
CA LEU A 743 5.00 -17.45 36.43
C LEU A 743 5.70 -16.24 35.82
N THR A 744 6.20 -16.33 34.58
CA THR A 744 6.83 -15.18 33.90
C THR A 744 5.81 -14.14 33.47
N LEU A 745 4.61 -14.54 33.03
CA LEU A 745 3.54 -13.60 32.69
C LEU A 745 2.90 -12.95 33.93
N GLY A 746 2.71 -13.70 35.02
CA GLY A 746 2.16 -13.17 36.28
C GLY A 746 3.08 -12.13 36.94
N PHE A 747 4.39 -12.22 36.73
CA PHE A 747 5.38 -11.25 37.22
C PHE A 747 5.33 -9.90 36.48
N PHE A 748 4.80 -9.86 35.24
CA PHE A 748 4.87 -8.68 34.38
C PHE A 748 3.58 -7.85 34.31
N LEU A 749 2.44 -8.37 34.77
CA LEU A 749 1.13 -7.76 34.48
C LEU A 749 0.25 -7.41 35.69
N ASP A 750 0.70 -7.68 36.92
CA ASP A 750 0.03 -7.35 38.21
C ASP A 750 -1.51 -7.32 38.17
N LEU A 751 -2.11 -8.42 37.70
CA LEU A 751 -3.56 -8.57 37.56
C LEU A 751 -4.20 -9.04 38.88
N GLU A 752 -5.26 -8.34 39.31
CA GLU A 752 -6.14 -8.77 40.40
C GLU A 752 -7.48 -9.30 39.85
N VAL A 753 -7.93 -10.44 40.37
CA VAL A 753 -9.23 -11.02 40.03
C VAL A 753 -9.98 -11.29 41.33
N GLY A 754 -11.15 -10.66 41.50
CA GLY A 754 -11.98 -10.82 42.71
C GLY A 754 -11.38 -10.21 43.98
N GLY A 755 -10.56 -9.15 43.87
CA GLY A 755 -9.97 -8.44 45.02
C GLY A 755 -8.78 -9.14 45.68
N LYS A 756 -8.14 -10.10 44.99
CA LYS A 756 -6.85 -10.67 45.35
C LYS A 756 -5.94 -10.74 44.12
N SER A 757 -4.65 -10.46 44.32
CA SER A 757 -3.60 -10.74 43.34
C SER A 757 -3.65 -12.19 42.85
N VAL A 758 -3.52 -12.38 41.53
CA VAL A 758 -3.46 -13.69 40.87
C VAL A 758 -2.37 -14.59 41.46
N ILE A 759 -1.28 -14.01 42.00
CA ILE A 759 -0.22 -14.75 42.70
C ILE A 759 -0.75 -15.45 43.96
N ASN A 760 -1.67 -14.84 44.70
CA ASN A 760 -2.25 -15.46 45.90
C ASN A 760 -3.26 -16.57 45.54
N HIS A 761 -4.01 -16.42 44.45
CA HIS A 761 -4.87 -17.50 43.93
C HIS A 761 -4.06 -18.71 43.45
N ILE A 762 -2.94 -18.47 42.79
CA ILE A 762 -2.02 -19.53 42.34
C ILE A 762 -1.31 -20.16 43.55
N ARG A 763 -0.87 -19.38 44.53
CA ARG A 763 -0.26 -19.91 45.77
C ARG A 763 -1.24 -20.81 46.52
N ASP A 764 -2.49 -20.41 46.65
CA ASP A 764 -3.52 -21.21 47.33
C ASP A 764 -3.86 -22.47 46.50
N GLY A 765 -3.92 -22.36 45.16
CA GLY A 765 -4.11 -23.51 44.26
C GLY A 765 -2.94 -24.51 44.28
N VAL A 766 -1.69 -24.02 44.30
CA VAL A 766 -0.47 -24.83 44.42
C VAL A 766 -0.43 -25.51 45.80
N TYR A 767 -0.74 -24.80 46.89
CA TYR A 767 -0.81 -25.39 48.23
C TYR A 767 -1.87 -26.50 48.30
N THR A 768 -3.00 -26.32 47.62
CA THR A 768 -4.08 -27.32 47.54
C THR A 768 -3.68 -28.53 46.67
N PHE A 769 -2.97 -28.29 45.57
CA PHE A 769 -2.46 -29.33 44.67
C PHE A 769 -1.34 -30.17 45.32
N TRP A 770 -0.42 -29.58 46.08
CA TRP A 770 0.63 -30.31 46.79
C TRP A 770 0.09 -31.08 48.02
N ARG A 771 -0.91 -30.56 48.74
CA ARG A 771 -1.69 -31.35 49.71
C ARG A 771 -2.39 -32.54 49.05
N TRP A 772 -2.94 -32.36 47.86
CA TRP A 772 -3.60 -33.44 47.13
C TRP A 772 -2.61 -34.51 46.62
N LEU A 773 -1.40 -34.12 46.22
CA LEU A 773 -0.39 -35.04 45.69
C LEU A 773 0.42 -35.78 46.79
N PHE A 774 0.53 -35.22 48.00
CA PHE A 774 1.38 -35.77 49.08
C PHE A 774 0.69 -35.95 50.46
N GLY A 775 -0.58 -35.56 50.61
CA GLY A 775 -1.35 -35.62 51.87
C GLY A 775 -1.49 -34.28 52.57
#